data_AF-A0A7Y3U0E5-F1
#
_entry.id   AF-A0A7Y3U0E5-F1
#
_cell.length_a   1.000
_cell.length_b   1.000
_cell.length_c   1.000
_cell.angle_alpha   90.00
_cell.angle_beta   90.00
_cell.angle_gamma   90.00
#
_symmetry.space_group_name_H-M   'P 1'
#
loop_
_entity.id
_entity.type
_entity.pdbx_description
1 polymer ?
#
loop_
_entity_poly.entity_id
_entity_poly.type
_entity_poly.pdbx_seq_one_letter_code
_entity_poly.pdbx_strand_id
1 'polypeptide(L)'
;MTNKTCVSIVRCADYDREKVNAAIDKTFDHFGGIHNIVKKGSKVLLKPNFIKESAPEECVVTHPVVIETVAQKVLEMDATPIIGDSPAFGAVSKIASRLGLNKFAEKHGIEIIELDVPRRVKATCGTKSFSLTISGKALDADAIINLPKLKAHVQLLYTAAVKNMYGCVSGKRKAWRHFTSNNDREWYTEMLLANYHAVKPTFTIVDAIVSMEKRGPSGGIPRQVSLILGGTDCIAIDRIVADVLGVHPSQVPLLRTAKKHGTGEQNLAKIEVLGESLSSSKMSDFELPNLIPIGFDTMQVVRSLFKHLWLKRFSNVILLLLALFVLLPMNAFSEANRTKNFPEQVAIDDIIHIPTGEKVQFSQLHHFFDCVRVLYVGETHANKAAHQVQLKILKACYENFGNNIAIGMEMFTRPYQPFLDQWIAGEIDEQKFLEETQWDKEWGYDYSLYKDILDFACEKKIPVIALNAPKEVVKMVSKKGLKALSEEEKKQLPEIDTTDFFHRVYLERAVREHMVDRLADLERYNDVQCLWEEYMAQTIADYLSSWEGKDKTFLIFAGNGHIIYDFGIPKRVFRRTFLPYYTLYPAEFHGSKPTTEQDLFLQEIPLEPADFVWVIPPPVMQEKRIHLGVQIQRTSDNKLVIQEITPESPAEKAGFMMGDIILSIDGKIVKSVMELVHYLQTKQFGDTCTVDIERGGKRISCEVTLFEMEQE
;
A
#
# COMPACT_ATOMS: atom_id res chain seq x y z
N MET A 1 46.20 -34.03 -23.06
CA MET A 1 45.08 -33.42 -23.81
C MET A 1 44.48 -32.35 -22.91
N THR A 2 44.59 -31.08 -23.27
CA THR A 2 44.02 -29.97 -22.47
C THR A 2 42.51 -30.08 -22.50
N ASN A 3 41.88 -30.30 -21.34
CA ASN A 3 40.43 -30.42 -21.19
C ASN A 3 39.79 -29.09 -21.61
N LYS A 4 39.26 -29.00 -22.83
CA LYS A 4 38.59 -27.79 -23.33
C LYS A 4 37.20 -27.69 -22.71
N THR A 5 36.75 -26.46 -22.50
CA THR A 5 35.37 -26.20 -22.07
C THR A 5 34.45 -26.26 -23.28
N CYS A 6 33.47 -27.16 -23.29
CA CYS A 6 32.56 -27.31 -24.42
C CYS A 6 31.34 -26.37 -24.33
N VAL A 7 30.96 -25.79 -25.46
CA VAL A 7 29.70 -25.04 -25.64
C VAL A 7 29.02 -25.54 -26.91
N SER A 8 27.79 -26.02 -26.78
CA SER A 8 26.95 -26.42 -27.90
C SER A 8 26.26 -25.21 -28.53
N ILE A 9 26.23 -25.15 -29.86
CA ILE A 9 25.39 -24.26 -30.66
C ILE A 9 24.60 -25.12 -31.64
N VAL A 10 23.28 -25.08 -31.53
CA VAL A 10 22.38 -25.86 -32.40
C VAL A 10 21.37 -24.93 -33.05
N ARG A 11 21.21 -25.04 -34.37
CA ARG A 11 20.21 -24.29 -35.10
C ARG A 11 18.81 -24.83 -34.82
N CYS A 12 17.88 -23.92 -34.49
CA CYS A 12 16.46 -24.21 -34.35
C CYS A 12 15.67 -23.03 -34.94
N ALA A 13 15.00 -23.26 -36.07
CA ALA A 13 14.44 -22.18 -36.88
C ALA A 13 13.23 -21.49 -36.23
N ASP A 14 12.44 -22.21 -35.44
CA ASP A 14 11.22 -21.71 -34.81
C ASP A 14 10.88 -22.59 -33.60
N TYR A 15 9.75 -22.32 -32.95
CA TYR A 15 9.29 -23.07 -31.78
C TYR A 15 8.38 -24.26 -32.13
N ASP A 16 8.48 -24.79 -33.35
CA ASP A 16 7.86 -26.08 -33.67
C ASP A 16 8.39 -27.16 -32.72
N ARG A 17 7.49 -27.99 -32.17
CA ARG A 17 7.81 -28.93 -31.09
C ARG A 17 8.84 -29.97 -31.53
N GLU A 18 8.77 -30.46 -32.76
CA GLU A 18 9.70 -31.47 -33.25
C GLU A 18 11.09 -30.88 -33.46
N LYS A 19 11.17 -29.66 -34.01
CA LYS A 19 12.45 -28.96 -34.18
C LYS A 19 13.11 -28.62 -32.85
N VAL A 20 12.35 -28.12 -31.88
CA VAL A 20 12.87 -27.81 -30.54
C VAL A 20 13.33 -29.08 -29.84
N ASN A 21 12.57 -30.18 -29.95
CA ASN A 21 12.97 -31.49 -29.42
C ASN A 21 14.29 -31.96 -30.01
N ALA A 22 14.41 -32.01 -31.34
CA ALA A 22 15.63 -32.41 -32.02
C ALA A 22 16.84 -31.51 -31.65
N ALA A 23 16.61 -30.21 -31.49
CA ALA A 23 17.67 -29.27 -31.12
C ALA A 23 18.14 -29.44 -29.67
N ILE A 24 17.22 -29.72 -28.73
CA ILE A 24 17.54 -30.00 -27.33
C ILE A 24 18.25 -31.35 -27.19
N ASP A 25 17.78 -32.39 -27.88
CA ASP A 25 18.44 -33.70 -27.90
C ASP A 25 19.88 -33.58 -28.39
N LYS A 26 20.07 -32.94 -29.56
CA LYS A 26 21.42 -32.68 -30.09
C LYS A 26 22.29 -31.89 -29.12
N THR A 27 21.71 -30.92 -28.40
CA THR A 27 22.42 -30.15 -27.38
C THR A 27 22.88 -31.04 -26.23
N PHE A 28 22.08 -31.99 -25.77
CA PHE A 28 22.50 -32.95 -24.75
C PHE A 28 23.50 -33.98 -25.30
N ASP A 29 23.32 -34.48 -26.51
CA ASP A 29 24.19 -35.46 -27.16
C ASP A 29 25.64 -34.96 -27.31
N HIS A 30 25.81 -33.66 -27.56
CA HIS A 30 27.13 -33.01 -27.56
C HIS A 30 27.89 -33.15 -26.21
N PHE A 31 27.19 -33.42 -25.12
CA PHE A 31 27.75 -33.70 -23.79
C PHE A 31 27.61 -35.18 -23.40
N GLY A 32 27.43 -36.06 -24.40
CA GLY A 32 27.26 -37.50 -24.23
C GLY A 32 25.85 -37.89 -23.79
N GLY A 33 24.86 -37.01 -23.91
CA GLY A 33 23.46 -37.26 -23.56
C GLY A 33 23.07 -36.75 -22.18
N ILE A 34 21.76 -36.62 -21.93
CA ILE A 34 21.22 -36.06 -20.68
C ILE A 34 21.59 -36.89 -19.44
N HIS A 35 21.84 -38.20 -19.58
CA HIS A 35 22.23 -39.09 -18.47
C HIS A 35 23.56 -38.72 -17.81
N ASN A 36 24.43 -37.97 -18.51
CA ASN A 36 25.67 -37.44 -17.91
C ASN A 36 25.43 -36.17 -17.07
N ILE A 37 24.26 -35.57 -17.19
CA ILE A 37 23.88 -34.31 -16.55
C ILE A 37 22.88 -34.55 -15.41
N VAL A 38 21.91 -35.43 -15.65
CA VAL A 38 20.84 -35.78 -14.71
C VAL A 38 20.96 -37.24 -14.31
N LYS A 39 20.95 -37.50 -13.00
CA LYS A 39 20.97 -38.85 -12.45
C LYS A 39 19.55 -39.35 -12.22
N LYS A 40 19.33 -40.65 -12.42
CA LYS A 40 18.07 -41.31 -12.06
C LYS A 40 17.69 -41.05 -10.60
N GLY A 41 16.41 -40.75 -10.36
CA GLY A 41 15.86 -40.46 -9.03
C GLY A 41 16.23 -39.08 -8.46
N SER A 42 16.98 -38.25 -9.18
CA SER A 42 17.34 -36.91 -8.72
C SER A 42 16.16 -35.92 -8.85
N LYS A 43 16.08 -34.96 -7.93
CA LYS A 43 15.19 -33.81 -8.03
C LYS A 43 15.90 -32.70 -8.82
N VAL A 44 15.39 -32.41 -10.02
CA VAL A 44 16.02 -31.49 -10.96
C VAL A 44 15.21 -30.20 -11.04
N LEU A 45 15.79 -29.10 -10.58
CA LEU A 45 15.19 -27.78 -10.76
C LEU A 45 15.43 -27.28 -12.19
N LEU A 46 14.36 -27.16 -12.97
CA LEU A 46 14.33 -26.43 -14.22
C LEU A 46 14.10 -24.96 -13.91
N LYS A 47 15.11 -24.14 -14.20
CA LYS A 47 15.14 -22.72 -13.86
C LYS A 47 14.94 -21.85 -15.10
N PRO A 48 13.69 -21.65 -15.58
CA PRO A 48 13.41 -20.72 -16.67
C PRO A 48 13.72 -19.28 -16.30
N ASN A 49 13.58 -18.38 -17.28
CA ASN A 49 13.59 -16.95 -17.07
C ASN A 49 12.14 -16.44 -17.02
N PHE A 50 11.59 -16.26 -15.83
CA PHE A 50 10.28 -15.66 -15.60
C PHE A 50 10.47 -14.27 -15.02
N ILE A 51 10.31 -13.22 -15.82
CA ILE A 51 10.49 -11.83 -15.34
C ILE A 51 9.17 -11.26 -14.82
N LYS A 52 8.14 -11.35 -15.67
CA LYS A 52 6.77 -10.91 -15.42
C LYS A 52 5.81 -11.73 -16.28
N GLU A 53 4.52 -11.63 -16.00
CA GLU A 53 3.49 -12.21 -16.87
C GLU A 53 3.59 -11.59 -18.28
N SER A 54 3.88 -12.41 -19.28
CA SER A 54 4.10 -12.00 -20.67
C SER A 54 3.81 -13.17 -21.61
N ALA A 55 3.41 -12.87 -22.83
CA ALA A 55 3.25 -13.88 -23.87
C ALA A 55 4.64 -14.38 -24.35
N PRO A 56 4.76 -15.63 -24.82
CA PRO A 56 6.03 -16.16 -25.32
C PRO A 56 6.66 -15.31 -26.43
N GLU A 57 5.83 -14.69 -27.29
CA GLU A 57 6.23 -13.91 -28.45
C GLU A 57 6.92 -12.59 -28.05
N GLU A 58 6.61 -12.05 -26.86
CA GLU A 58 7.25 -10.85 -26.33
C GLU A 58 8.73 -11.07 -25.97
N CYS A 59 9.19 -12.33 -25.96
CA CYS A 59 10.56 -12.71 -25.59
C CYS A 59 10.97 -12.22 -24.19
N VAL A 60 10.01 -11.97 -23.29
CA VAL A 60 10.23 -11.60 -21.89
C VAL A 60 10.38 -12.83 -20.99
N VAL A 61 10.01 -14.01 -21.48
CA VAL A 61 10.15 -15.28 -20.75
C VAL A 61 10.80 -16.35 -21.63
N THR A 62 11.32 -17.40 -21.01
CA THR A 62 11.73 -18.61 -21.75
C THR A 62 10.51 -19.26 -22.38
N HIS A 63 10.61 -19.65 -23.64
CA HIS A 63 9.47 -20.19 -24.38
C HIS A 63 8.95 -21.51 -23.77
N PRO A 64 7.63 -21.71 -23.60
CA PRO A 64 7.07 -22.91 -22.96
C PRO A 64 7.52 -24.20 -23.62
N VAL A 65 7.55 -24.26 -24.96
CA VAL A 65 8.00 -25.46 -25.69
C VAL A 65 9.42 -25.89 -25.29
N VAL A 66 10.33 -24.95 -25.03
CA VAL A 66 11.70 -25.28 -24.55
C VAL A 66 11.62 -25.88 -23.15
N ILE A 67 10.86 -25.27 -22.24
CA ILE A 67 10.69 -25.73 -20.85
C ILE A 67 10.06 -27.12 -20.81
N GLU A 68 8.97 -27.32 -21.53
CA GLU A 68 8.24 -28.58 -21.63
C GLU A 68 9.12 -29.69 -22.19
N THR A 69 9.88 -29.39 -23.25
CA THR A 69 10.78 -30.36 -23.86
C THR A 69 11.87 -30.79 -22.88
N VAL A 70 12.56 -29.86 -22.22
CA VAL A 70 13.58 -30.22 -21.21
C VAL A 70 12.95 -31.01 -20.06
N ALA A 71 11.75 -30.64 -19.62
CA ALA A 71 11.04 -31.38 -18.57
C ALA A 71 10.70 -32.82 -18.97
N GLN A 72 10.27 -33.05 -20.21
CA GLN A 72 10.07 -34.40 -20.75
C GLN A 72 11.37 -35.21 -20.74
N LYS A 73 12.50 -34.62 -21.16
CA LYS A 73 13.80 -35.31 -21.14
C LYS A 73 14.25 -35.69 -19.73
N VAL A 74 13.94 -34.88 -18.73
CA VAL A 74 14.21 -35.23 -17.32
C VAL A 74 13.31 -36.39 -16.85
N LEU A 75 12.02 -36.39 -17.20
CA LEU A 75 11.12 -37.50 -16.89
C LEU A 75 11.56 -38.81 -17.54
N GLU A 76 12.02 -38.76 -18.79
CA GLU A 76 12.56 -39.92 -19.52
C GLU A 76 13.76 -40.56 -18.81
N MET A 77 14.47 -39.82 -17.94
CA MET A 77 15.59 -40.30 -17.13
C MET A 77 15.16 -40.87 -15.76
N ASP A 78 13.87 -41.08 -15.52
CA ASP A 78 13.31 -41.44 -14.21
C ASP A 78 13.74 -40.46 -13.10
N ALA A 79 13.87 -39.18 -13.43
CA ALA A 79 14.16 -38.10 -12.49
C ALA A 79 12.93 -37.21 -12.30
N THR A 80 12.90 -36.43 -11.21
CA THR A 80 11.76 -35.56 -10.88
C THR A 80 12.06 -34.14 -11.31
N PRO A 81 11.53 -33.65 -12.45
CA PRO A 81 11.65 -32.24 -12.78
C PRO A 81 10.77 -31.39 -11.85
N ILE A 82 11.28 -30.21 -11.51
CA ILE A 82 10.55 -29.17 -10.79
C ILE A 82 10.78 -27.88 -11.57
N ILE A 83 9.72 -27.20 -12.01
CA ILE A 83 9.84 -25.92 -12.71
C ILE A 83 9.78 -24.81 -11.67
N GLY A 84 10.81 -23.97 -11.56
CA GLY A 84 10.79 -22.92 -10.55
C GLY A 84 11.62 -21.69 -10.88
N ASP A 85 11.10 -20.53 -10.51
CA ASP A 85 11.79 -19.25 -10.55
C ASP A 85 11.38 -18.39 -9.34
N SER A 86 12.11 -17.31 -9.08
CA SER A 86 11.58 -16.16 -8.36
C SER A 86 11.51 -15.00 -9.37
N PRO A 87 10.33 -14.64 -9.89
CA PRO A 87 10.20 -13.55 -10.84
C PRO A 87 10.46 -12.18 -10.19
N ALA A 88 10.68 -11.16 -11.02
CA ALA A 88 10.79 -9.78 -10.53
C ALA A 88 9.40 -9.18 -10.26
N PHE A 89 8.40 -9.58 -11.06
CA PHE A 89 7.01 -9.13 -10.96
C PHE A 89 6.05 -10.29 -11.21
N GLY A 90 4.95 -10.37 -10.46
CA GLY A 90 3.95 -11.43 -10.60
C GLY A 90 4.32 -12.72 -9.85
N ALA A 91 3.40 -13.68 -9.83
CA ALA A 91 3.60 -15.00 -9.21
C ALA A 91 3.96 -16.03 -10.29
N VAL A 92 4.79 -17.03 -9.96
CA VAL A 92 5.19 -18.10 -10.89
C VAL A 92 3.97 -18.82 -11.46
N SER A 93 2.97 -19.10 -10.62
CA SER A 93 1.74 -19.78 -11.04
C SER A 93 0.96 -19.02 -12.13
N LYS A 94 0.92 -17.69 -12.06
CA LYS A 94 0.27 -16.85 -13.09
C LYS A 94 1.05 -16.88 -14.41
N ILE A 95 2.37 -16.78 -14.33
CA ILE A 95 3.26 -16.84 -15.51
C ILE A 95 3.12 -18.22 -16.17
N ALA A 96 3.21 -19.29 -15.39
CA ALA A 96 3.05 -20.66 -15.88
C ALA A 96 1.66 -20.90 -16.50
N SER A 97 0.59 -20.37 -15.88
CA SER A 97 -0.75 -20.44 -16.44
C SER A 97 -0.84 -19.76 -17.80
N ARG A 98 -0.28 -18.56 -17.94
CA ARG A 98 -0.28 -17.81 -19.20
C ARG A 98 0.50 -18.52 -20.31
N LEU A 99 1.59 -19.19 -19.94
CA LEU A 99 2.40 -19.97 -20.88
C LEU A 99 1.80 -21.35 -21.18
N GLY A 100 0.68 -21.73 -20.55
CA GLY A 100 0.06 -23.05 -20.71
C GLY A 100 0.78 -24.17 -19.96
N LEU A 101 1.84 -23.87 -19.20
CA LEU A 101 2.67 -24.84 -18.49
C LEU A 101 1.89 -25.59 -17.40
N ASN A 102 0.84 -24.99 -16.82
CA ASN A 102 0.04 -25.66 -15.79
C ASN A 102 -0.59 -26.97 -16.29
N LYS A 103 -1.14 -26.96 -17.52
CA LYS A 103 -1.76 -28.16 -18.12
C LYS A 103 -0.72 -29.25 -18.38
N PHE A 104 0.45 -28.84 -18.87
CA PHE A 104 1.57 -29.74 -19.08
C PHE A 104 2.08 -30.32 -17.75
N ALA A 105 2.27 -29.48 -16.75
CA ALA A 105 2.77 -29.87 -15.44
C ALA A 105 1.80 -30.83 -14.73
N GLU A 106 0.49 -30.53 -14.74
CA GLU A 106 -0.55 -31.41 -14.20
C GLU A 106 -0.57 -32.77 -14.90
N LYS A 107 -0.55 -32.79 -16.25
CA LYS A 107 -0.52 -34.03 -17.04
C LYS A 107 0.68 -34.92 -16.70
N HIS A 108 1.81 -34.33 -16.35
CA HIS A 108 3.07 -35.03 -16.15
C HIS A 108 3.49 -35.12 -14.66
N GLY A 109 2.65 -34.67 -13.73
CA GLY A 109 2.95 -34.69 -12.29
C GLY A 109 4.14 -33.82 -11.87
N ILE A 110 4.38 -32.72 -12.59
CA ILE A 110 5.51 -31.81 -12.36
C ILE A 110 5.10 -30.68 -11.43
N GLU A 111 5.91 -30.40 -10.42
CA GLU A 111 5.67 -29.25 -9.55
C GLU A 111 6.14 -27.96 -10.21
N ILE A 112 5.30 -26.92 -10.16
CA ILE A 112 5.68 -25.55 -10.49
C ILE A 112 5.76 -24.76 -9.18
N ILE A 113 6.98 -24.37 -8.80
CA ILE A 113 7.26 -23.76 -7.49
C ILE A 113 7.77 -22.33 -7.60
N GLU A 114 7.48 -21.53 -6.58
CA GLU A 114 8.18 -20.27 -6.35
C GLU A 114 9.45 -20.48 -5.51
N LEU A 115 10.54 -19.82 -5.90
CA LEU A 115 11.83 -19.87 -5.20
C LEU A 115 11.88 -18.88 -4.03
N ASP A 116 10.95 -19.05 -3.09
CA ASP A 116 10.58 -18.08 -2.05
C ASP A 116 11.13 -18.39 -0.65
N VAL A 117 11.76 -19.55 -0.42
CA VAL A 117 12.29 -19.94 0.90
C VAL A 117 13.71 -19.39 1.10
N PRO A 118 13.94 -18.27 1.80
CA PRO A 118 15.27 -17.67 1.86
C PRO A 118 16.25 -18.45 2.74
N ARG A 119 17.40 -18.85 2.20
CA ARG A 119 18.55 -19.37 2.96
C ARG A 119 19.75 -18.43 2.81
N ARG A 120 20.37 -18.04 3.93
CA ARG A 120 21.56 -17.18 3.92
C ARG A 120 22.79 -18.02 3.54
N VAL A 121 23.51 -17.58 2.52
CA VAL A 121 24.73 -18.25 2.02
C VAL A 121 25.86 -17.25 1.93
N LYS A 122 27.02 -17.56 2.49
CA LYS A 122 28.23 -16.76 2.26
C LYS A 122 28.85 -17.21 0.94
N ALA A 123 29.06 -16.28 0.04
CA ALA A 123 29.68 -16.52 -1.26
C ALA A 123 30.74 -15.48 -1.56
N THR A 124 31.74 -15.83 -2.35
CA THR A 124 32.88 -14.94 -2.64
C THR A 124 33.00 -14.70 -4.14
N CYS A 125 33.45 -13.50 -4.50
CA CYS A 125 33.92 -13.17 -5.84
C CYS A 125 35.24 -12.41 -5.69
N GLY A 126 36.34 -13.00 -6.18
CA GLY A 126 37.68 -12.50 -5.86
C GLY A 126 37.91 -12.45 -4.35
N THR A 127 38.36 -11.30 -3.85
CA THR A 127 38.62 -11.07 -2.41
C THR A 127 37.39 -10.62 -1.62
N LYS A 128 36.27 -10.33 -2.28
CA LYS A 128 35.05 -9.84 -1.62
C LYS A 128 34.16 -10.99 -1.17
N SER A 129 33.65 -10.88 0.05
CA SER A 129 32.64 -11.80 0.60
C SER A 129 31.26 -11.15 0.60
N PHE A 130 30.27 -11.90 0.15
CA PHE A 130 28.87 -11.51 0.08
C PHE A 130 28.04 -12.44 0.96
N SER A 131 27.20 -11.87 1.82
CA SER A 131 26.14 -12.62 2.50
C SER A 131 24.89 -12.63 1.63
N LEU A 132 24.74 -13.67 0.82
CA LEU A 132 23.63 -13.83 -0.11
C LEU A 132 22.40 -14.47 0.55
N THR A 133 21.22 -14.33 -0.05
CA THR A 133 19.98 -14.95 0.40
C THR A 133 19.38 -15.61 -0.82
N ILE A 134 19.55 -16.93 -0.91
CA ILE A 134 19.21 -17.74 -2.07
C ILE A 134 18.12 -18.72 -1.63
N SER A 135 17.24 -19.09 -2.55
CA SER A 135 16.17 -20.04 -2.25
C SER A 135 16.72 -21.37 -1.75
N GLY A 136 16.30 -21.80 -0.56
CA GLY A 136 16.54 -23.14 -0.04
C GLY A 136 16.06 -24.20 -1.03
N LYS A 137 14.90 -24.00 -1.67
CA LYS A 137 14.39 -24.90 -2.72
C LYS A 137 15.34 -25.04 -3.91
N ALA A 138 16.09 -23.99 -4.25
CA ALA A 138 17.11 -24.07 -5.30
C ALA A 138 18.40 -24.75 -4.80
N LEU A 139 18.78 -24.52 -3.55
CA LEU A 139 19.96 -25.13 -2.94
C LEU A 139 19.76 -26.60 -2.57
N ASP A 140 18.51 -27.03 -2.38
CA ASP A 140 18.12 -28.40 -2.02
C ASP A 140 17.87 -29.29 -3.25
N ALA A 141 17.93 -28.71 -4.46
CA ALA A 141 17.83 -29.48 -5.69
C ALA A 141 19.14 -30.27 -5.93
N ASP A 142 19.01 -31.52 -6.37
CA ASP A 142 20.16 -32.38 -6.68
C ASP A 142 20.90 -31.92 -7.93
N ALA A 143 20.16 -31.31 -8.87
CA ALA A 143 20.70 -30.67 -10.06
C ALA A 143 19.84 -29.47 -10.46
N ILE A 144 20.46 -28.48 -11.11
CA ILE A 144 19.76 -27.31 -11.66
C ILE A 144 20.06 -27.24 -13.16
N ILE A 145 19.01 -27.32 -13.98
CA ILE A 145 19.09 -27.00 -15.42
C ILE A 145 18.59 -25.57 -15.61
N ASN A 146 19.52 -24.68 -15.93
CA ASN A 146 19.28 -23.26 -16.16
C ASN A 146 18.75 -23.03 -17.57
N LEU A 147 17.59 -22.38 -17.72
CA LEU A 147 16.93 -22.17 -19.00
C LEU A 147 16.74 -20.67 -19.30
N PRO A 148 17.83 -19.90 -19.49
CA PRO A 148 17.73 -18.46 -19.74
C PRO A 148 17.15 -18.15 -21.12
N LYS A 149 16.49 -17.00 -21.23
CA LYS A 149 16.09 -16.37 -22.49
C LYS A 149 17.11 -15.32 -22.90
N LEU A 150 17.62 -15.36 -24.13
CA LEU A 150 18.58 -14.37 -24.63
C LEU A 150 17.89 -13.02 -24.92
N LYS A 151 18.40 -11.95 -24.30
CA LYS A 151 17.84 -10.59 -24.43
C LYS A 151 18.90 -9.52 -24.29
N ALA A 152 18.74 -8.42 -25.01
CA ALA A 152 19.30 -7.12 -24.68
C ALA A 152 18.98 -6.72 -23.23
N HIS A 153 19.87 -5.98 -22.57
CA HIS A 153 19.69 -5.53 -21.20
C HIS A 153 20.30 -4.15 -20.98
N VAL A 154 19.48 -3.15 -20.68
CA VAL A 154 19.93 -1.76 -20.54
C VAL A 154 20.97 -1.55 -19.44
N GLN A 155 21.11 -2.44 -18.45
CA GLN A 155 22.11 -2.26 -17.38
C GLN A 155 23.40 -3.09 -17.55
N LEU A 156 23.35 -4.17 -18.35
CA LEU A 156 24.42 -5.17 -18.46
C LEU A 156 24.71 -5.62 -19.91
N LEU A 157 24.18 -4.87 -20.88
CA LEU A 157 24.24 -5.09 -22.32
C LEU A 157 23.34 -6.22 -22.81
N TYR A 158 23.46 -7.42 -22.24
CA TYR A 158 22.53 -8.54 -22.46
C TYR A 158 22.35 -9.40 -21.21
N THR A 159 21.37 -10.30 -21.26
CA THR A 159 21.17 -11.38 -20.28
C THR A 159 21.21 -12.74 -20.95
N ALA A 160 21.93 -13.68 -20.34
CA ALA A 160 21.94 -15.09 -20.71
C ALA A 160 22.19 -15.95 -19.46
N ALA A 161 23.18 -16.84 -19.48
CA ALA A 161 23.37 -17.94 -18.53
C ALA A 161 23.53 -17.47 -17.08
N VAL A 162 24.53 -16.63 -16.79
CA VAL A 162 24.88 -16.27 -15.41
C VAL A 162 23.79 -15.41 -14.77
N LYS A 163 23.28 -14.41 -15.51
CA LYS A 163 22.30 -13.46 -14.96
C LYS A 163 20.98 -14.14 -14.60
N ASN A 164 20.60 -15.21 -15.29
CA ASN A 164 19.36 -15.94 -14.96
C ASN A 164 19.40 -16.62 -13.57
N MET A 165 20.60 -16.93 -13.06
CA MET A 165 20.79 -17.45 -11.70
C MET A 165 20.46 -16.43 -10.62
N TYR A 166 20.40 -15.13 -10.95
CA TYR A 166 19.88 -14.12 -10.04
C TYR A 166 18.41 -14.37 -9.67
N GLY A 167 17.65 -15.08 -10.52
CA GLY A 167 16.29 -15.54 -10.23
C GLY A 167 16.19 -16.56 -9.09
N CYS A 168 17.31 -17.10 -8.58
CA CYS A 168 17.32 -17.94 -7.39
C CYS A 168 17.41 -17.13 -6.07
N VAL A 169 17.62 -15.80 -6.14
CA VAL A 169 17.54 -14.92 -4.97
C VAL A 169 16.08 -14.74 -4.59
N SER A 170 15.72 -15.09 -3.35
CA SER A 170 14.31 -15.11 -2.91
C SER A 170 13.71 -13.70 -2.75
N GLY A 171 12.52 -13.53 -3.32
CA GLY A 171 11.63 -12.39 -3.09
C GLY A 171 12.18 -11.02 -3.53
N LYS A 172 11.71 -9.97 -2.84
CA LYS A 172 12.03 -8.55 -3.14
C LYS A 172 13.49 -8.15 -2.87
N ARG A 173 14.32 -9.06 -2.34
CA ARG A 173 15.75 -8.84 -2.10
C ARG A 173 16.53 -8.55 -3.38
N LYS A 174 16.04 -9.00 -4.54
CA LYS A 174 16.59 -8.64 -5.85
C LYS A 174 16.54 -7.13 -6.08
N ALA A 175 15.39 -6.49 -5.80
CA ALA A 175 15.21 -5.05 -5.90
C ALA A 175 16.01 -4.30 -4.82
N TRP A 176 16.02 -4.81 -3.59
CA TRP A 176 16.83 -4.25 -2.52
C TRP A 176 18.33 -4.23 -2.86
N ARG A 177 18.86 -5.25 -3.53
CA ARG A 177 20.28 -5.29 -3.95
C ARG A 177 20.61 -4.38 -5.12
N HIS A 178 19.64 -4.11 -5.98
CA HIS A 178 19.77 -3.04 -6.96
C HIS A 178 19.79 -1.67 -6.29
N PHE A 179 19.08 -1.51 -5.17
CA PHE A 179 19.13 -0.28 -4.37
C PHE A 179 20.46 -0.14 -3.61
N THR A 180 20.90 -1.19 -2.89
CA THR A 180 22.15 -1.15 -2.11
C THR A 180 23.42 -1.18 -2.95
N SER A 181 23.32 -1.43 -4.27
CA SER A 181 24.49 -1.32 -5.15
C SER A 181 24.95 0.13 -5.31
N ASN A 182 24.13 1.13 -4.95
CA ASN A 182 24.45 2.55 -5.07
C ASN A 182 24.98 2.95 -6.47
N ASN A 183 24.38 2.38 -7.53
CA ASN A 183 24.82 2.51 -8.92
C ASN A 183 26.22 1.94 -9.25
N ASP A 184 26.88 1.25 -8.32
CA ASP A 184 28.15 0.57 -8.55
C ASP A 184 27.93 -0.69 -9.41
N ARG A 185 28.30 -0.57 -10.69
CA ARG A 185 28.19 -1.65 -11.67
C ARG A 185 29.16 -2.79 -11.42
N GLU A 186 30.34 -2.50 -10.89
CA GLU A 186 31.35 -3.51 -10.62
C GLU A 186 30.98 -4.33 -9.38
N TRP A 187 30.56 -3.68 -8.30
CA TRP A 187 30.02 -4.38 -7.13
C TRP A 187 28.83 -5.27 -7.50
N TYR A 188 27.92 -4.77 -8.35
CA TYR A 188 26.75 -5.53 -8.77
C TYR A 188 27.11 -6.77 -9.60
N THR A 189 28.05 -6.67 -10.55
CA THR A 189 28.50 -7.85 -11.32
C THR A 189 29.28 -8.83 -10.46
N GLU A 190 30.07 -8.38 -9.49
CA GLU A 190 30.73 -9.26 -8.51
C GLU A 190 29.72 -10.02 -7.64
N MET A 191 28.64 -9.35 -7.22
CA MET A 191 27.53 -9.98 -6.50
C MET A 191 26.81 -11.03 -7.37
N LEU A 192 26.58 -10.74 -8.65
CA LEU A 192 25.99 -11.72 -9.58
C LEU A 192 26.87 -12.96 -9.75
N LEU A 193 28.19 -12.80 -9.85
CA LEU A 193 29.14 -13.92 -9.91
C LEU A 193 29.17 -14.70 -8.60
N ALA A 194 29.18 -14.03 -7.45
CA ALA A 194 29.08 -14.68 -6.15
C ALA A 194 27.76 -15.49 -6.03
N ASN A 195 26.65 -14.95 -6.55
CA ASN A 195 25.37 -15.66 -6.58
C ASN A 195 25.42 -16.90 -7.50
N TYR A 196 25.97 -16.77 -8.69
CA TYR A 196 26.20 -17.89 -9.59
C TYR A 196 27.06 -18.99 -8.93
N HIS A 197 28.14 -18.63 -8.25
CA HIS A 197 28.99 -19.57 -7.52
C HIS A 197 28.30 -20.25 -6.33
N ALA A 198 27.29 -19.62 -5.75
CA ALA A 198 26.51 -20.20 -4.67
C ALA A 198 25.40 -21.14 -5.19
N VAL A 199 24.77 -20.79 -6.31
CA VAL A 199 23.69 -21.58 -6.93
C VAL A 199 24.22 -22.79 -7.71
N LYS A 200 25.35 -22.64 -8.44
CA LYS A 200 26.04 -23.69 -9.21
C LYS A 200 25.12 -24.52 -10.13
N PRO A 201 24.59 -23.94 -11.22
CA PRO A 201 23.81 -24.72 -12.19
C PRO A 201 24.64 -25.86 -12.78
N THR A 202 24.02 -27.03 -12.92
CA THR A 202 24.65 -28.24 -13.48
C THR A 202 24.81 -28.14 -14.98
N PHE A 203 23.79 -27.60 -15.65
CA PHE A 203 23.77 -27.41 -17.10
C PHE A 203 22.90 -26.21 -17.46
N THR A 204 23.22 -25.55 -18.56
CA THR A 204 22.45 -24.40 -19.07
C THR A 204 22.04 -24.64 -20.51
N ILE A 205 20.80 -24.30 -20.85
CA ILE A 205 20.29 -24.25 -22.23
C ILE A 205 19.69 -22.85 -22.47
N VAL A 206 20.36 -22.05 -23.29
CA VAL A 206 19.91 -20.70 -23.66
C VAL A 206 18.90 -20.79 -24.80
N ASP A 207 17.69 -20.32 -24.54
CA ASP A 207 16.68 -20.05 -25.56
C ASP A 207 17.05 -18.77 -26.31
N ALA A 208 17.61 -18.94 -27.50
CA ALA A 208 17.96 -17.89 -28.45
C ALA A 208 17.28 -18.13 -29.81
N ILE A 209 16.13 -18.81 -29.85
CA ILE A 209 15.41 -19.05 -31.11
C ILE A 209 14.84 -17.73 -31.62
N VAL A 210 14.03 -17.09 -30.77
CA VAL A 210 13.64 -15.68 -30.92
C VAL A 210 14.11 -14.96 -29.67
N SER A 211 15.00 -13.99 -29.82
CA SER A 211 15.59 -13.20 -28.74
C SER A 211 14.94 -11.81 -28.67
N MET A 212 15.37 -10.98 -27.72
CA MET A 212 14.91 -9.58 -27.62
C MET A 212 16.06 -8.61 -27.88
N GLU A 213 15.91 -7.68 -28.82
CA GLU A 213 16.91 -6.65 -29.14
C GLU A 213 16.44 -5.23 -28.78
N LYS A 214 17.29 -4.23 -29.04
CA LYS A 214 17.16 -2.80 -28.72
C LYS A 214 17.10 -2.48 -27.24
N ARG A 215 15.99 -2.79 -26.58
CA ARG A 215 15.75 -2.43 -25.18
C ARG A 215 15.34 -3.68 -24.41
N GLY A 216 15.98 -3.98 -23.29
CA GLY A 216 15.51 -5.04 -22.39
C GLY A 216 15.89 -4.76 -20.95
N PRO A 217 15.43 -5.56 -19.98
CA PRO A 217 14.93 -6.93 -20.11
C PRO A 217 13.45 -7.08 -20.52
N SER A 218 12.73 -5.98 -20.73
CA SER A 218 11.37 -5.95 -21.28
C SER A 218 11.17 -4.72 -22.16
N GLY A 219 10.20 -4.77 -23.08
CA GLY A 219 9.88 -3.64 -23.97
C GLY A 219 10.85 -3.47 -25.14
N GLY A 220 11.56 -4.54 -25.50
CA GLY A 220 12.36 -4.63 -26.72
C GLY A 220 11.58 -5.21 -27.87
N ILE A 221 12.29 -5.48 -28.96
CA ILE A 221 11.72 -6.04 -30.18
C ILE A 221 12.14 -7.50 -30.30
N PRO A 222 11.20 -8.44 -30.53
CA PRO A 222 11.53 -9.82 -30.86
C PRO A 222 12.41 -9.88 -32.12
N ARG A 223 13.52 -10.62 -32.02
CA ARG A 223 14.52 -10.78 -33.08
C ARG A 223 14.80 -12.25 -33.30
N GLN A 224 14.60 -12.70 -34.53
CA GLN A 224 14.93 -14.07 -34.92
C GLN A 224 16.45 -14.27 -34.86
N VAL A 225 16.90 -15.23 -34.05
CA VAL A 225 18.32 -15.62 -33.95
C VAL A 225 18.51 -17.09 -34.35
N SER A 226 17.48 -17.91 -34.17
CA SER A 226 17.38 -19.30 -34.61
C SER A 226 18.38 -20.28 -33.97
N LEU A 227 18.77 -20.04 -32.71
CA LEU A 227 19.77 -20.85 -32.02
C LEU A 227 19.28 -21.36 -30.65
N ILE A 228 19.77 -22.53 -30.28
CA ILE A 228 19.84 -23.00 -28.90
C ILE A 228 21.32 -23.15 -28.56
N LEU A 229 21.74 -22.58 -27.42
CA LEU A 229 23.09 -22.77 -26.92
C LEU A 229 23.06 -23.60 -25.64
N GLY A 230 24.07 -24.42 -25.38
CA GLY A 230 24.10 -25.21 -24.15
C GLY A 230 25.49 -25.56 -23.64
N GLY A 231 25.59 -25.85 -22.34
CA GLY A 231 26.83 -26.29 -21.71
C GLY A 231 26.83 -26.20 -20.19
N THR A 232 27.96 -26.57 -19.58
CA THR A 232 28.17 -26.63 -18.13
C THR A 232 28.79 -25.37 -17.55
N ASP A 233 29.58 -24.62 -18.34
CA ASP A 233 30.18 -23.35 -17.93
C ASP A 233 29.36 -22.16 -18.46
N CYS A 234 28.60 -21.52 -17.56
CA CYS A 234 27.79 -20.34 -17.88
C CYS A 234 28.60 -19.16 -18.42
N ILE A 235 29.86 -19.00 -18.01
CA ILE A 235 30.72 -17.90 -18.50
C ILE A 235 31.18 -18.18 -19.92
N ALA A 236 31.54 -19.43 -20.23
CA ALA A 236 31.87 -19.83 -21.59
C ALA A 236 30.68 -19.66 -22.53
N ILE A 237 29.47 -20.01 -22.08
CA ILE A 237 28.23 -19.77 -22.82
C ILE A 237 28.01 -18.27 -23.03
N ASP A 238 28.08 -17.45 -21.99
CA ASP A 238 27.90 -15.99 -22.12
C ASP A 238 28.99 -15.37 -23.02
N ARG A 239 30.22 -15.90 -23.02
CA ARG A 239 31.30 -15.50 -23.92
C ARG A 239 30.97 -15.79 -25.38
N ILE A 240 30.46 -16.99 -25.68
CA ILE A 240 30.02 -17.38 -27.03
C ILE A 240 28.81 -16.55 -27.47
N VAL A 241 27.87 -16.27 -26.57
CA VAL A 241 26.76 -15.34 -26.83
C VAL A 241 27.27 -13.95 -27.24
N ALA A 242 28.32 -13.43 -26.59
CA ALA A 242 28.90 -12.14 -26.99
C ALA A 242 29.43 -12.16 -28.43
N ASP A 243 30.10 -13.24 -28.86
CA ASP A 243 30.56 -13.39 -30.25
C ASP A 243 29.41 -13.56 -31.23
N VAL A 244 28.37 -14.33 -30.86
CA VAL A 244 27.13 -14.50 -31.64
C VAL A 244 26.47 -13.14 -31.86
N LEU A 245 26.43 -12.28 -30.85
CA LEU A 245 25.86 -10.93 -30.97
C LEU A 245 26.82 -9.89 -31.58
N GLY A 246 28.03 -10.29 -31.99
CA GLY A 246 29.01 -9.37 -32.57
C GLY A 246 29.63 -8.37 -31.59
N VAL A 247 29.58 -8.63 -30.29
CA VAL A 247 30.05 -7.73 -29.23
C VAL A 247 31.38 -8.17 -28.67
N HIS A 248 32.29 -7.23 -28.47
CA HIS A 248 33.56 -7.54 -27.80
C HIS A 248 33.34 -7.82 -26.30
N PRO A 249 33.90 -8.92 -25.73
CA PRO A 249 33.60 -9.35 -24.36
C PRO A 249 33.95 -8.32 -23.28
N SER A 250 34.89 -7.40 -23.53
CA SER A 250 35.22 -6.31 -22.57
C SER A 250 34.11 -5.26 -22.42
N GLN A 251 33.19 -5.16 -23.38
CA GLN A 251 32.04 -4.26 -23.34
C GLN A 251 30.92 -4.82 -22.45
N VAL A 252 30.92 -6.13 -22.23
CA VAL A 252 29.95 -6.82 -21.38
C VAL A 252 30.42 -6.72 -19.93
N PRO A 253 29.74 -5.96 -19.05
CA PRO A 253 30.23 -5.72 -17.69
C PRO A 253 30.46 -7.00 -16.90
N LEU A 254 29.60 -8.01 -17.10
CA LEU A 254 29.69 -9.30 -16.45
C LEU A 254 30.95 -10.08 -16.90
N LEU A 255 31.19 -10.22 -18.20
CA LEU A 255 32.38 -10.93 -18.71
C LEU A 255 33.67 -10.22 -18.32
N ARG A 256 33.69 -8.87 -18.34
CA ARG A 256 34.82 -8.08 -17.85
C ARG A 256 35.15 -8.40 -16.38
N THR A 257 34.11 -8.48 -15.54
CA THR A 257 34.27 -8.79 -14.11
C THR A 257 34.72 -10.25 -13.91
N ALA A 258 34.16 -11.18 -14.66
CA ALA A 258 34.56 -12.59 -14.61
C ALA A 258 36.02 -12.77 -15.06
N LYS A 259 36.46 -12.04 -16.09
CA LYS A 259 37.84 -12.07 -16.58
C LYS A 259 38.81 -11.51 -15.52
N LYS A 260 38.43 -10.42 -14.86
CA LYS A 260 39.20 -9.81 -13.77
C LYS A 260 39.46 -10.80 -12.63
N HIS A 261 38.46 -11.61 -12.28
CA HIS A 261 38.53 -12.56 -11.17
C HIS A 261 38.90 -14.00 -11.57
N GLY A 262 39.15 -14.25 -12.86
CA GLY A 262 39.50 -15.59 -13.36
C GLY A 262 38.36 -16.61 -13.25
N THR A 263 37.10 -16.15 -13.28
CA THR A 263 35.91 -17.00 -13.15
C THR A 263 35.46 -17.51 -14.53
N GLY A 264 35.44 -18.83 -14.69
CA GLY A 264 34.99 -19.52 -15.92
C GLY A 264 35.90 -19.29 -17.13
N GLU A 265 35.69 -20.04 -18.21
CA GLU A 265 36.52 -19.92 -19.42
C GLU A 265 35.99 -18.85 -20.38
N GLN A 266 36.87 -17.99 -20.86
CA GLN A 266 36.54 -16.94 -21.86
C GLN A 266 37.48 -16.92 -23.06
N ASN A 267 38.60 -17.65 -22.98
CA ASN A 267 39.54 -17.79 -24.06
C ASN A 267 38.97 -18.75 -25.10
N LEU A 268 38.64 -18.22 -26.28
CA LEU A 268 38.10 -18.99 -27.40
C LEU A 268 39.00 -20.17 -27.81
N ALA A 269 40.33 -20.08 -27.62
CA ALA A 269 41.23 -21.19 -27.94
C ALA A 269 41.04 -22.41 -27.01
N LYS A 270 40.46 -22.19 -25.82
CA LYS A 270 40.16 -23.21 -24.81
C LYS A 270 38.67 -23.58 -24.76
N ILE A 271 37.83 -22.89 -25.53
CA ILE A 271 36.42 -23.24 -25.71
C ILE A 271 36.28 -24.07 -26.98
N GLU A 272 35.68 -25.25 -26.84
CA GLU A 272 35.30 -26.08 -27.98
C GLU A 272 33.83 -25.84 -28.32
N VAL A 273 33.57 -25.34 -29.53
CA VAL A 273 32.21 -25.11 -30.02
C VAL A 273 31.72 -26.36 -30.73
N LEU A 274 30.65 -26.97 -30.22
CA LEU A 274 30.04 -28.18 -30.76
C LEU A 274 28.77 -27.83 -31.54
N GLY A 275 28.60 -28.40 -32.74
CA GLY A 275 27.48 -28.09 -33.63
C GLY A 275 27.80 -26.99 -34.65
N GLU A 276 26.98 -25.94 -34.70
CA GLU A 276 27.15 -24.84 -35.65
C GLU A 276 28.45 -24.06 -35.38
N SER A 277 29.14 -23.67 -36.46
CA SER A 277 30.35 -22.87 -36.34
C SER A 277 30.04 -21.49 -35.75
N LEU A 278 30.99 -20.93 -34.98
CA LEU A 278 30.81 -19.58 -34.45
C LEU A 278 30.66 -18.55 -35.57
N SER A 279 31.38 -18.71 -36.68
CA SER A 279 31.30 -17.81 -37.84
C SER A 279 29.93 -17.80 -38.51
N SER A 280 29.28 -18.96 -38.67
CA SER A 280 27.94 -19.07 -39.27
C SER A 280 26.82 -18.61 -38.33
N SER A 281 27.13 -18.48 -37.05
CA SER A 281 26.16 -18.13 -35.99
C SER A 281 26.19 -16.65 -35.61
N LYS A 282 27.07 -15.83 -36.19
CA LYS A 282 27.18 -14.41 -35.86
C LYS A 282 26.04 -13.58 -36.47
N MET A 283 25.52 -12.67 -35.67
CA MET A 283 24.55 -11.65 -36.03
C MET A 283 25.26 -10.30 -36.09
N SER A 284 25.42 -9.74 -37.28
CA SER A 284 26.08 -8.44 -37.46
C SER A 284 25.17 -7.25 -37.19
N ASP A 285 23.85 -7.47 -37.15
CA ASP A 285 22.83 -6.42 -37.11
C ASP A 285 21.93 -6.50 -35.86
N PHE A 286 22.32 -7.29 -34.85
CA PHE A 286 21.57 -7.34 -33.59
C PHE A 286 21.77 -6.04 -32.81
N GLU A 287 20.67 -5.33 -32.55
CA GLU A 287 20.75 -4.00 -31.93
C GLU A 287 20.81 -4.09 -30.40
N LEU A 288 21.83 -3.47 -29.77
CA LEU A 288 22.00 -3.46 -28.31
C LEU A 288 21.78 -2.07 -27.70
N PRO A 289 21.29 -2.01 -26.45
CA PRO A 289 20.99 -0.74 -25.79
C PRO A 289 22.26 -0.02 -25.35
N ASN A 290 22.13 1.30 -25.21
CA ASN A 290 23.04 2.08 -24.37
C ASN A 290 22.86 1.72 -22.89
N LEU A 291 23.98 1.65 -22.17
CA LEU A 291 23.97 1.27 -20.75
C LEU A 291 23.47 2.40 -19.85
N ILE A 292 22.49 2.09 -19.00
CA ILE A 292 21.98 2.97 -17.94
C ILE A 292 22.53 2.54 -16.56
N PRO A 293 22.41 3.38 -15.51
CA PRO A 293 22.84 3.03 -14.14
C PRO A 293 22.18 1.75 -13.57
N ILE A 294 22.85 1.10 -12.60
CA ILE A 294 22.40 -0.17 -12.00
C ILE A 294 21.28 0.01 -10.98
N GLY A 295 21.33 1.11 -10.25
CA GLY A 295 20.32 1.51 -9.29
C GLY A 295 19.02 1.79 -10.02
N PHE A 296 17.92 1.32 -9.42
CA PHE A 296 16.61 1.76 -9.85
C PHE A 296 16.39 3.18 -9.31
N ASP A 297 15.77 4.03 -10.12
CA ASP A 297 15.20 5.29 -9.65
C ASP A 297 14.28 4.99 -8.45
N THR A 298 14.43 5.74 -7.35
CA THR A 298 13.67 5.57 -6.10
C THR A 298 12.17 5.52 -6.38
N MET A 299 11.70 6.27 -7.38
CA MET A 299 10.31 6.31 -7.81
C MET A 299 9.86 5.04 -8.57
N GLN A 300 10.76 4.30 -9.24
CA GLN A 300 10.44 3.06 -9.97
C GLN A 300 10.35 1.82 -9.07
N VAL A 301 11.14 1.75 -7.99
CA VAL A 301 11.02 0.69 -6.97
C VAL A 301 9.75 0.91 -6.14
N VAL A 302 9.48 2.16 -5.75
CA VAL A 302 8.24 2.55 -5.09
C VAL A 302 7.05 2.30 -6.03
N ARG A 303 7.07 2.75 -7.30
CA ARG A 303 6.03 2.42 -8.29
C ARG A 303 5.91 0.94 -8.61
N SER A 304 6.97 0.14 -8.54
CA SER A 304 6.94 -1.32 -8.71
C SER A 304 6.30 -2.03 -7.52
N LEU A 305 6.59 -1.56 -6.31
CA LEU A 305 5.99 -2.03 -5.06
C LEU A 305 4.50 -1.64 -5.03
N PHE A 306 4.18 -0.40 -5.40
CA PHE A 306 2.81 0.07 -5.63
C PHE A 306 2.13 -0.68 -6.78
N LYS A 307 2.76 -0.92 -7.95
CA LYS A 307 2.17 -1.71 -9.05
C LYS A 307 1.96 -3.17 -8.67
N HIS A 308 2.81 -3.75 -7.83
CA HIS A 308 2.63 -5.15 -7.41
C HIS A 308 1.55 -5.28 -6.33
N LEU A 309 1.37 -4.25 -5.49
CA LEU A 309 0.25 -4.12 -4.55
C LEU A 309 -1.06 -3.75 -5.29
N TRP A 310 -0.99 -2.93 -6.34
CA TRP A 310 -2.10 -2.49 -7.19
C TRP A 310 -2.48 -3.51 -8.29
N LEU A 311 -1.58 -4.44 -8.67
CA LEU A 311 -1.85 -5.58 -9.58
C LEU A 311 -2.44 -6.80 -8.87
N LYS A 312 -2.80 -6.68 -7.58
CA LYS A 312 -3.69 -7.65 -6.92
C LYS A 312 -5.07 -7.13 -6.57
N ARG A 313 -5.37 -5.83 -6.72
CA ARG A 313 -6.74 -5.38 -6.99
C ARG A 313 -6.79 -4.15 -7.90
N PHE A 314 -7.22 -4.46 -9.12
CA PHE A 314 -7.91 -3.63 -10.10
C PHE A 314 -7.23 -2.35 -10.57
N SER A 315 -6.53 -2.49 -11.70
CA SER A 315 -6.98 -1.69 -12.83
C SER A 315 -7.15 -2.55 -14.07
N ASN A 316 -8.40 -2.75 -14.41
CA ASN A 316 -8.91 -2.19 -15.64
C ASN A 316 -10.23 -1.44 -15.36
N VAL A 317 -10.17 -0.39 -14.54
CA VAL A 317 -10.97 0.83 -14.79
C VAL A 317 -10.29 1.65 -15.92
N ILE A 318 -9.10 1.23 -16.38
CA ILE A 318 -8.61 1.51 -17.74
C ILE A 318 -9.48 0.81 -18.81
N LEU A 319 -10.31 -0.22 -18.49
CA LEU A 319 -11.23 -0.78 -19.49
C LEU A 319 -12.37 0.18 -19.85
N LEU A 320 -12.74 1.12 -18.98
CA LEU A 320 -13.81 2.07 -19.31
C LEU A 320 -13.37 3.18 -20.27
N LEU A 321 -12.05 3.36 -20.44
CA LEU A 321 -11.50 4.10 -21.59
C LEU A 321 -11.33 3.22 -22.83
N LEU A 322 -11.31 1.88 -22.70
CA LEU A 322 -11.29 0.95 -23.82
C LEU A 322 -12.68 0.55 -24.35
N ALA A 323 -13.74 0.63 -23.54
CA ALA A 323 -15.07 0.16 -23.91
C ALA A 323 -15.94 1.23 -24.60
N LEU A 324 -15.59 2.52 -24.52
CA LEU A 324 -16.29 3.56 -25.27
C LEU A 324 -15.94 3.59 -26.77
N PHE A 325 -15.09 2.68 -27.27
CA PHE A 325 -14.80 2.59 -28.70
C PHE A 325 -15.08 1.27 -29.41
N VAL A 326 -15.49 0.20 -28.74
CA VAL A 326 -16.19 -0.88 -29.47
C VAL A 326 -17.22 -1.57 -28.56
N LEU A 327 -18.40 -0.95 -28.45
CA LEU A 327 -19.58 -1.53 -27.82
C LEU A 327 -20.08 -2.79 -28.57
N LEU A 328 -20.60 -3.75 -27.79
CA LEU A 328 -21.51 -4.89 -28.09
C LEU A 328 -20.87 -6.29 -28.39
N PRO A 329 -21.56 -7.41 -28.05
CA PRO A 329 -21.36 -8.25 -26.84
C PRO A 329 -20.79 -9.65 -27.23
N MET A 330 -20.42 -10.62 -26.37
CA MET A 330 -21.24 -11.31 -25.38
C MET A 330 -20.38 -12.22 -24.46
N ASN A 331 -20.60 -12.07 -23.15
CA ASN A 331 -20.69 -13.11 -22.13
C ASN A 331 -19.44 -13.89 -21.70
N ALA A 332 -18.68 -13.32 -20.74
CA ALA A 332 -18.46 -13.91 -19.40
C ALA A 332 -17.40 -13.12 -18.58
N PHE A 333 -17.59 -11.82 -18.39
CA PHE A 333 -16.95 -11.08 -17.29
C PHE A 333 -18.08 -10.51 -16.44
N SER A 334 -18.42 -11.21 -15.36
CA SER A 334 -19.34 -10.71 -14.34
C SER A 334 -18.61 -9.69 -13.47
N GLU A 335 -19.30 -8.60 -13.14
CA GLU A 335 -18.91 -7.53 -12.23
C GLU A 335 -18.11 -8.07 -11.03
N ALA A 336 -16.93 -7.50 -10.77
CA ALA A 336 -16.26 -7.68 -9.50
C ALA A 336 -17.06 -6.92 -8.44
N ASN A 337 -18.12 -7.56 -7.97
CA ASN A 337 -18.98 -7.07 -6.90
C ASN A 337 -18.10 -6.93 -5.65
N ARG A 338 -17.69 -5.71 -5.27
CA ARG A 338 -16.72 -5.49 -4.17
C ARG A 338 -17.29 -5.88 -2.81
N THR A 339 -18.61 -5.82 -2.70
CA THR A 339 -19.39 -6.36 -1.59
C THR A 339 -19.38 -7.90 -1.53
N LYS A 340 -18.97 -8.61 -2.59
CA LYS A 340 -19.00 -10.09 -2.66
C LYS A 340 -18.12 -10.78 -1.64
N ASN A 341 -17.05 -10.11 -1.20
CA ASN A 341 -16.15 -10.64 -0.17
C ASN A 341 -16.50 -10.12 1.22
N PHE A 342 -17.29 -9.06 1.33
CA PHE A 342 -17.74 -8.61 2.63
C PHE A 342 -18.74 -9.66 3.17
N PRO A 343 -18.63 -10.11 4.43
CA PRO A 343 -19.51 -11.15 4.94
C PRO A 343 -20.99 -10.77 4.76
N GLU A 344 -21.79 -11.70 4.21
CA GLU A 344 -23.25 -11.51 4.05
C GLU A 344 -23.95 -11.23 5.38
N GLN A 345 -23.35 -11.71 6.48
CA GLN A 345 -23.82 -11.48 7.84
C GLN A 345 -22.66 -11.03 8.71
N VAL A 346 -22.85 -9.90 9.38
CA VAL A 346 -21.95 -9.39 10.40
C VAL A 346 -22.72 -9.11 11.68
N ALA A 347 -22.06 -9.31 12.80
CA ALA A 347 -22.56 -9.03 14.12
C ALA A 347 -21.81 -7.83 14.70
N ILE A 348 -22.43 -7.18 15.69
CA ILE A 348 -21.72 -6.21 16.52
C ILE A 348 -20.46 -6.85 17.11
N ASP A 349 -19.38 -6.08 17.14
CA ASP A 349 -18.02 -6.48 17.53
C ASP A 349 -17.27 -7.38 16.53
N ASP A 350 -17.87 -7.73 15.39
CA ASP A 350 -17.09 -8.34 14.32
C ASP A 350 -16.04 -7.36 13.81
N ILE A 351 -14.80 -7.85 13.68
CA ILE A 351 -13.70 -7.12 13.06
C ILE A 351 -13.43 -7.80 11.72
N ILE A 352 -13.54 -7.04 10.64
CA ILE A 352 -13.48 -7.56 9.28
C ILE A 352 -12.23 -6.99 8.64
N HIS A 353 -11.32 -7.86 8.23
CA HIS A 353 -10.18 -7.45 7.41
C HIS A 353 -10.66 -7.30 5.96
N ILE A 354 -10.90 -6.06 5.53
CA ILE A 354 -11.58 -5.75 4.28
C ILE A 354 -10.88 -6.32 3.04
N PRO A 355 -9.53 -6.31 2.94
CA PRO A 355 -8.85 -6.91 1.80
C PRO A 355 -9.17 -8.41 1.61
N THR A 356 -9.37 -9.17 2.70
CA THR A 356 -9.69 -10.61 2.63
C THR A 356 -11.19 -10.90 2.75
N GLY A 357 -11.96 -10.02 3.40
CA GLY A 357 -13.34 -10.28 3.78
C GLY A 357 -13.47 -11.19 5.02
N GLU A 358 -12.36 -11.56 5.66
CA GLU A 358 -12.39 -12.49 6.79
C GLU A 358 -12.63 -11.75 8.11
N LYS A 359 -13.38 -12.41 9.00
CA LYS A 359 -13.53 -11.98 10.38
C LYS A 359 -12.27 -12.33 11.15
N VAL A 360 -11.67 -11.33 11.79
CA VAL A 360 -10.48 -11.47 12.63
C VAL A 360 -10.85 -11.27 14.09
N GLN A 361 -10.18 -12.00 14.98
CA GLN A 361 -10.32 -11.78 16.42
C GLN A 361 -9.49 -10.58 16.85
N PHE A 362 -9.91 -9.89 17.90
CA PHE A 362 -9.15 -8.77 18.47
C PHE A 362 -7.70 -9.15 18.84
N SER A 363 -7.49 -10.36 19.38
CA SER A 363 -6.17 -10.89 19.70
C SER A 363 -5.25 -11.02 18.48
N GLN A 364 -5.81 -11.17 17.29
CA GLN A 364 -5.06 -11.27 16.03
C GLN A 364 -4.63 -9.89 15.52
N LEU A 365 -5.33 -8.82 15.88
CA LEU A 365 -4.98 -7.45 15.47
C LEU A 365 -3.59 -7.04 15.95
N HIS A 366 -3.14 -7.52 17.11
CA HIS A 366 -1.80 -7.22 17.65
C HIS A 366 -0.67 -7.54 16.67
N HIS A 367 -0.79 -8.64 15.91
CA HIS A 367 0.22 -9.05 14.93
C HIS A 367 0.38 -8.04 13.78
N PHE A 368 -0.68 -7.29 13.47
CA PHE A 368 -0.64 -6.24 12.45
C PHE A 368 -0.02 -4.96 13.02
N PHE A 369 -0.24 -4.67 14.30
CA PHE A 369 0.28 -3.48 14.97
C PHE A 369 1.81 -3.49 15.13
N ASP A 370 2.43 -4.67 15.28
CA ASP A 370 3.90 -4.83 15.35
C ASP A 370 4.64 -4.30 14.12
N CYS A 371 3.96 -4.19 12.99
CA CYS A 371 4.58 -3.93 11.69
C CYS A 371 4.38 -2.48 11.19
N VAL A 372 3.72 -1.61 11.95
CA VAL A 372 3.35 -0.26 11.51
C VAL A 372 3.92 0.84 12.38
N ARG A 373 4.14 2.00 11.74
CA ARG A 373 4.58 3.23 12.40
C ARG A 373 3.42 4.16 12.71
N VAL A 374 2.34 4.06 11.96
CA VAL A 374 1.14 4.89 12.11
C VAL A 374 -0.11 4.01 12.08
N LEU A 375 -1.03 4.23 13.01
CA LEU A 375 -2.32 3.52 13.04
C LEU A 375 -3.44 4.53 13.08
N TYR A 376 -4.26 4.59 12.04
CA TYR A 376 -5.44 5.44 11.99
C TYR A 376 -6.63 4.69 12.57
N VAL A 377 -7.28 5.27 13.56
CA VAL A 377 -8.48 4.71 14.17
C VAL A 377 -9.59 5.75 14.05
N GLY A 378 -10.49 5.47 13.12
CA GLY A 378 -11.65 6.31 12.81
C GLY A 378 -12.63 6.40 13.97
N GLU A 379 -13.53 7.37 13.89
CA GLU A 379 -14.69 7.46 14.78
C GLU A 379 -15.87 8.20 14.14
N THR A 380 -17.03 8.05 14.77
CA THR A 380 -18.18 8.93 14.58
C THR A 380 -18.35 9.76 15.85
N HIS A 381 -18.31 11.08 15.73
CA HIS A 381 -18.10 12.01 16.86
C HIS A 381 -19.08 11.88 18.03
N ALA A 382 -20.31 11.44 17.76
CA ALA A 382 -21.37 11.28 18.75
C ALA A 382 -21.54 9.83 19.23
N ASN A 383 -20.79 8.87 18.68
CA ASN A 383 -20.97 7.45 18.96
C ASN A 383 -19.95 6.95 20.00
N LYS A 384 -20.43 6.72 21.22
CA LYS A 384 -19.62 6.18 22.32
C LYS A 384 -18.92 4.87 21.97
N ALA A 385 -19.53 3.99 21.18
CA ALA A 385 -18.93 2.71 20.79
C ALA A 385 -17.69 2.91 19.90
N ALA A 386 -17.67 3.93 19.05
CA ALA A 386 -16.49 4.26 18.25
C ALA A 386 -15.29 4.67 19.13
N HIS A 387 -15.52 5.51 20.14
CA HIS A 387 -14.48 5.91 21.10
C HIS A 387 -14.02 4.74 21.98
N GLN A 388 -14.91 3.80 22.31
CA GLN A 388 -14.51 2.56 23.00
C GLN A 388 -13.57 1.71 22.16
N VAL A 389 -13.74 1.65 20.84
CA VAL A 389 -12.79 1.01 19.93
C VAL A 389 -11.43 1.71 19.98
N GLN A 390 -11.39 3.04 19.89
CA GLN A 390 -10.16 3.83 20.03
C GLN A 390 -9.42 3.54 21.35
N LEU A 391 -10.14 3.55 22.48
CA LEU A 391 -9.59 3.23 23.79
C LEU A 391 -9.05 1.80 23.86
N LYS A 392 -9.77 0.82 23.30
CA LYS A 392 -9.38 -0.59 23.32
C LYS A 392 -8.11 -0.82 22.50
N ILE A 393 -7.99 -0.17 21.35
CA ILE A 393 -6.77 -0.17 20.53
C ILE A 393 -5.61 0.53 21.25
N LEU A 394 -5.86 1.68 21.88
CA LEU A 394 -4.85 2.41 22.66
C LEU A 394 -4.27 1.54 23.78
N LYS A 395 -5.13 0.88 24.55
CA LYS A 395 -4.72 -0.04 25.63
C LYS A 395 -3.89 -1.19 25.08
N ALA A 396 -4.34 -1.83 24.00
CA ALA A 396 -3.60 -2.91 23.34
C ALA A 396 -2.22 -2.47 22.82
N CYS A 397 -2.12 -1.27 22.23
CA CYS A 397 -0.84 -0.72 21.80
C CYS A 397 0.07 -0.38 22.99
N TYR A 398 -0.49 0.15 24.08
CA TYR A 398 0.27 0.42 25.30
C TYR A 398 0.79 -0.86 25.96
N GLU A 399 -0.02 -1.91 26.04
CA GLU A 399 0.42 -3.22 26.54
C GLU A 399 1.59 -3.78 25.74
N ASN A 400 1.61 -3.53 24.43
CA ASN A 400 2.65 -4.06 23.53
C ASN A 400 3.92 -3.20 23.48
N PHE A 401 3.77 -1.88 23.41
CA PHE A 401 4.87 -0.95 23.15
C PHE A 401 5.25 -0.08 24.38
N GLY A 402 4.49 -0.18 25.47
CA GLY A 402 4.66 0.67 26.65
C GLY A 402 4.58 2.15 26.30
N ASN A 403 5.52 2.93 26.85
CA ASN A 403 5.60 4.38 26.61
C ASN A 403 6.16 4.74 25.22
N ASN A 404 6.43 3.76 24.35
CA ASN A 404 6.91 4.01 22.99
C ASN A 404 5.76 4.31 22.00
N ILE A 405 4.70 4.93 22.49
CA ILE A 405 3.56 5.37 21.69
C ILE A 405 3.26 6.86 21.91
N ALA A 406 2.47 7.42 20.99
CA ALA A 406 1.82 8.71 21.12
C ALA A 406 0.42 8.61 20.49
N ILE A 407 -0.49 9.51 20.85
CA ILE A 407 -1.80 9.66 20.21
C ILE A 407 -1.93 11.05 19.60
N GLY A 408 -2.45 11.14 18.38
CA GLY A 408 -2.78 12.38 17.70
C GLY A 408 -4.29 12.48 17.60
N MET A 409 -4.86 13.62 17.96
CA MET A 409 -6.31 13.82 18.03
C MET A 409 -6.75 15.01 17.17
N GLU A 410 -7.71 14.77 16.27
CA GLU A 410 -8.32 15.80 15.41
C GLU A 410 -8.99 16.93 16.21
N MET A 411 -9.52 16.61 17.38
CA MET A 411 -10.34 17.49 18.21
C MET A 411 -9.57 18.69 18.77
N PHE A 412 -8.24 18.60 18.78
CA PHE A 412 -7.38 19.66 19.28
C PHE A 412 -6.64 20.35 18.13
N THR A 413 -6.63 21.68 18.19
CA THR A 413 -5.89 22.51 17.24
C THR A 413 -4.52 22.89 17.80
N ARG A 414 -3.52 23.05 16.93
CA ARG A 414 -2.10 23.27 17.32
C ARG A 414 -1.86 24.31 18.42
N PRO A 415 -2.56 25.47 18.48
CA PRO A 415 -2.34 26.48 19.51
C PRO A 415 -2.53 25.97 20.95
N TYR A 416 -3.33 24.91 21.13
CA TYR A 416 -3.66 24.38 22.46
C TYR A 416 -2.72 23.24 22.91
N GLN A 417 -1.68 22.91 22.13
CA GLN A 417 -0.69 21.87 22.50
C GLN A 417 -0.11 22.04 23.92
N PRO A 418 0.26 23.26 24.39
CA PRO A 418 0.81 23.40 25.74
C PRO A 418 -0.13 22.93 26.85
N PHE A 419 -1.45 23.06 26.66
CA PHE A 419 -2.44 22.63 27.66
C PHE A 419 -2.65 21.12 27.64
N LEU A 420 -2.49 20.47 26.47
CA LEU A 420 -2.42 19.00 26.39
C LEU A 420 -1.20 18.49 27.15
N ASP A 421 -0.04 19.13 26.97
CA ASP A 421 1.19 18.73 27.65
C ASP A 421 1.04 18.89 29.18
N GLN A 422 0.44 19.99 29.65
CA GLN A 422 0.14 20.22 31.06
C GLN A 422 -0.86 19.19 31.63
N TRP A 423 -1.90 18.85 30.87
CA TRP A 423 -2.86 17.82 31.26
C TRP A 423 -2.17 16.46 31.41
N ILE A 424 -1.38 16.05 30.42
CA ILE A 424 -0.63 14.79 30.47
C ILE A 424 0.40 14.80 31.60
N ALA A 425 1.02 15.95 31.90
CA ALA A 425 1.89 16.11 33.05
C ALA A 425 1.13 15.99 34.39
N GLY A 426 -0.18 16.26 34.42
CA GLY A 426 -1.01 16.30 35.62
C GLY A 426 -0.94 17.64 36.36
N GLU A 427 -0.58 18.71 35.65
CA GLU A 427 -0.41 20.07 36.20
C GLU A 427 -1.73 20.86 36.27
N ILE A 428 -2.73 20.44 35.50
CA ILE A 428 -4.06 21.05 35.45
C ILE A 428 -5.12 19.96 35.66
N ASP A 429 -6.25 20.34 36.27
CA ASP A 429 -7.40 19.45 36.45
C ASP A 429 -8.32 19.47 35.22
N GLU A 430 -9.34 18.60 35.24
CA GLU A 430 -10.25 18.42 34.10
C GLU A 430 -10.99 19.72 33.76
N GLN A 431 -11.47 20.45 34.77
CA GLN A 431 -12.20 21.69 34.55
C GLN A 431 -11.31 22.71 33.83
N LYS A 432 -10.10 22.93 34.35
CA LYS A 432 -9.16 23.87 33.73
C LYS A 432 -8.73 23.41 32.35
N PHE A 433 -8.54 22.10 32.14
CA PHE A 433 -8.23 21.55 30.82
C PHE A 433 -9.31 21.88 29.79
N LEU A 434 -10.59 21.71 30.13
CA LEU A 434 -11.72 22.02 29.24
C LEU A 434 -11.82 23.53 28.95
N GLU A 435 -11.59 24.36 29.96
CA GLU A 435 -11.61 25.82 29.81
C GLU A 435 -10.49 26.31 28.88
N GLU A 436 -9.25 25.86 29.08
CA GLU A 436 -8.07 26.33 28.34
C GLU A 436 -8.03 25.80 26.90
N THR A 437 -8.45 24.55 26.68
CA THR A 437 -8.63 23.99 25.33
C THR A 437 -9.89 24.52 24.63
N GLN A 438 -10.73 25.27 25.35
CA GLN A 438 -12.01 25.78 24.88
C GLN A 438 -12.89 24.67 24.28
N TRP A 439 -12.91 23.48 24.89
CA TRP A 439 -13.48 22.24 24.34
C TRP A 439 -14.85 22.42 23.66
N ASP A 440 -15.81 23.04 24.34
CA ASP A 440 -17.16 23.23 23.80
C ASP A 440 -17.21 24.18 22.60
N LYS A 441 -16.34 25.20 22.60
CA LYS A 441 -16.28 26.17 21.51
C LYS A 441 -15.46 25.63 20.35
N GLU A 442 -14.41 24.86 20.61
CA GLU A 442 -13.51 24.31 19.59
C GLU A 442 -14.09 23.06 18.93
N TRP A 443 -14.50 22.08 19.74
CA TRP A 443 -15.00 20.79 19.28
C TRP A 443 -16.53 20.67 19.35
N GLY A 444 -17.14 21.03 20.48
CA GLY A 444 -18.60 21.10 20.64
C GLY A 444 -19.33 19.77 20.83
N TYR A 445 -18.62 18.64 20.91
CA TYR A 445 -19.19 17.35 21.32
C TYR A 445 -19.08 17.14 22.83
N ASP A 446 -19.89 16.23 23.37
CA ASP A 446 -19.84 15.90 24.80
C ASP A 446 -18.47 15.30 25.17
N TYR A 447 -17.77 15.96 26.08
CA TYR A 447 -16.46 15.53 26.58
C TYR A 447 -16.48 14.12 27.17
N SER A 448 -17.62 13.68 27.75
CA SER A 448 -17.76 12.36 28.35
C SER A 448 -17.48 11.21 27.39
N LEU A 449 -17.60 11.45 26.08
CA LEU A 449 -17.29 10.49 25.02
C LEU A 449 -15.78 10.23 24.87
N TYR A 450 -14.96 11.24 25.16
CA TYR A 450 -13.50 11.23 24.97
C TYR A 450 -12.73 11.08 26.28
N LYS A 451 -13.39 11.35 27.41
CA LYS A 451 -12.81 11.35 28.75
C LYS A 451 -11.98 10.11 29.04
N ASP A 452 -12.50 8.91 28.79
CA ASP A 452 -11.79 7.66 29.09
C ASP A 452 -10.45 7.52 28.33
N ILE A 453 -10.37 8.06 27.11
CA ILE A 453 -9.14 8.08 26.30
C ILE A 453 -8.12 9.04 26.91
N LEU A 454 -8.56 10.25 27.26
CA LEU A 454 -7.72 11.31 27.78
C LEU A 454 -7.24 11.02 29.22
N ASP A 455 -8.09 10.42 30.04
CA ASP A 455 -7.75 9.94 31.37
C ASP A 455 -6.69 8.85 31.29
N PHE A 456 -6.87 7.86 30.40
CA PHE A 456 -5.88 6.80 30.20
C PHE A 456 -4.54 7.36 29.69
N ALA A 457 -4.58 8.30 28.75
CA ALA A 457 -3.38 8.97 28.27
C ALA A 457 -2.65 9.74 29.39
N CYS A 458 -3.39 10.46 30.23
CA CYS A 458 -2.83 11.18 31.39
C CYS A 458 -2.25 10.22 32.44
N GLU A 459 -2.99 9.17 32.81
CA GLU A 459 -2.56 8.17 33.78
C GLU A 459 -1.26 7.48 33.33
N LYS A 460 -1.15 7.13 32.05
CA LYS A 460 0.01 6.44 31.47
C LYS A 460 1.09 7.36 30.93
N LYS A 461 0.91 8.69 31.02
CA LYS A 461 1.83 9.70 30.48
C LYS A 461 2.11 9.51 28.98
N ILE A 462 1.07 9.17 28.21
CA ILE A 462 1.12 9.02 26.75
C ILE A 462 0.97 10.42 26.13
N PRO A 463 1.91 10.88 25.28
CA PRO A 463 1.80 12.17 24.62
C PRO A 463 0.54 12.27 23.75
N VAL A 464 -0.15 13.41 23.84
CA VAL A 464 -1.33 13.74 23.03
C VAL A 464 -0.99 14.92 22.14
N ILE A 465 -1.05 14.74 20.83
CA ILE A 465 -0.66 15.74 19.84
C ILE A 465 -1.90 16.35 19.19
N ALA A 466 -2.00 17.68 19.23
CA ALA A 466 -3.04 18.47 18.60
C ALA A 466 -2.84 18.53 17.08
N LEU A 467 -3.70 17.84 16.33
CA LEU A 467 -3.47 17.66 14.89
C LEU A 467 -3.95 18.85 14.05
N ASN A 468 -5.06 19.46 14.44
CA ASN A 468 -5.90 20.21 13.52
C ASN A 468 -5.53 21.71 13.40
N ALA A 469 -6.07 22.36 12.37
CA ALA A 469 -5.81 23.75 12.04
C ALA A 469 -6.51 24.72 13.01
N PRO A 470 -5.89 25.87 13.35
CA PRO A 470 -6.57 26.93 14.09
C PRO A 470 -7.82 27.43 13.38
N LYS A 471 -8.89 27.73 14.12
CA LYS A 471 -10.18 28.19 13.53
C LYS A 471 -10.06 29.46 12.72
N GLU A 472 -9.12 30.34 13.05
CA GLU A 472 -8.83 31.57 12.33
C GLU A 472 -8.36 31.28 10.89
N VAL A 473 -7.50 30.28 10.75
CA VAL A 473 -6.97 29.82 9.46
C VAL A 473 -8.09 29.18 8.63
N VAL A 474 -8.89 28.34 9.26
CA VAL A 474 -10.06 27.68 8.64
C VAL A 474 -11.08 28.73 8.17
N LYS A 475 -11.42 29.71 9.01
CA LYS A 475 -12.32 30.82 8.65
C LYS A 475 -11.79 31.67 7.52
N MET A 476 -10.48 31.92 7.49
CA MET A 476 -9.84 32.66 6.40
C MET A 476 -10.01 31.93 5.07
N VAL A 477 -9.68 30.64 5.02
CA VAL A 477 -9.79 29.81 3.80
C VAL A 477 -11.25 29.62 3.40
N SER A 478 -12.15 29.36 4.35
CA SER A 478 -13.59 29.25 4.10
C SER A 478 -14.18 30.52 3.46
N LYS A 479 -13.78 31.71 3.93
CA LYS A 479 -14.29 32.99 3.41
C LYS A 479 -13.70 33.38 2.05
N LYS A 480 -12.39 33.22 1.88
CA LYS A 480 -11.66 33.71 0.70
C LYS A 480 -11.54 32.65 -0.40
N GLY A 481 -11.45 31.38 -0.05
CA GLY A 481 -10.99 30.29 -0.91
C GLY A 481 -9.47 30.34 -1.12
N LEU A 482 -8.84 29.20 -1.42
CA LEU A 482 -7.38 29.09 -1.51
C LEU A 482 -6.79 29.96 -2.64
N LYS A 483 -7.52 30.12 -3.74
CA LYS A 483 -7.08 30.90 -4.91
C LYS A 483 -6.99 32.40 -4.65
N ALA A 484 -7.76 32.93 -3.70
CA ALA A 484 -7.84 34.36 -3.42
C ALA A 484 -6.98 34.82 -2.23
N LEU A 485 -6.20 33.92 -1.63
CA LEU A 485 -5.27 34.25 -0.55
C LEU A 485 -4.05 35.03 -1.07
N SER A 486 -3.54 35.97 -0.27
CA SER A 486 -2.28 36.65 -0.57
C SER A 486 -1.08 35.70 -0.43
N GLU A 487 0.08 36.08 -0.98
CA GLU A 487 1.30 35.28 -0.86
C GLU A 487 1.79 35.16 0.59
N GLU A 488 1.55 36.19 1.42
CA GLU A 488 1.82 36.16 2.86
C GLU A 488 0.89 35.18 3.59
N GLU A 489 -0.39 35.13 3.21
CA GLU A 489 -1.37 34.21 3.78
C GLU A 489 -1.06 32.76 3.40
N LYS A 490 -0.67 32.50 2.14
CA LYS A 490 -0.29 31.16 1.67
C LYS A 490 0.93 30.60 2.40
N LYS A 491 1.90 31.44 2.77
CA LYS A 491 3.09 31.01 3.53
C LYS A 491 2.76 30.50 4.94
N GLN A 492 1.60 30.83 5.48
CA GLN A 492 1.14 30.35 6.78
C GLN A 492 0.44 28.99 6.70
N LEU A 493 0.17 28.50 5.48
CA LEU A 493 -0.51 27.24 5.22
C LEU A 493 0.50 26.13 4.87
N PRO A 494 0.18 24.86 5.17
CA PRO A 494 0.89 23.74 4.58
C PRO A 494 0.74 23.75 3.05
N GLU A 495 1.53 22.93 2.37
CA GLU A 495 1.23 22.57 0.98
C GLU A 495 -0.11 21.84 0.93
N ILE A 496 -1.09 22.44 0.23
CA ILE A 496 -2.45 21.91 0.13
C ILE A 496 -2.70 21.33 -1.26
N ASP A 497 -2.99 20.04 -1.32
CA ASP A 497 -3.43 19.35 -2.53
C ASP A 497 -4.95 19.19 -2.58
N THR A 498 -5.60 19.88 -3.50
CA THR A 498 -7.05 19.79 -3.78
C THR A 498 -7.37 19.01 -5.06
N THR A 499 -6.37 18.36 -5.66
CA THR A 499 -6.48 17.76 -7.01
C THR A 499 -6.87 16.29 -7.02
N ASP A 500 -7.05 15.68 -5.84
CA ASP A 500 -7.46 14.28 -5.74
C ASP A 500 -8.90 14.08 -6.22
N PHE A 501 -9.02 13.43 -7.38
CA PHE A 501 -10.30 13.20 -8.05
C PHE A 501 -11.30 12.41 -7.19
N PHE A 502 -10.88 11.30 -6.57
CA PHE A 502 -11.82 10.44 -5.86
C PHE A 502 -12.16 11.00 -4.47
N HIS A 503 -11.22 11.70 -3.84
CA HIS A 503 -11.53 12.47 -2.65
C HIS A 503 -12.61 13.52 -2.94
N ARG A 504 -12.47 14.24 -4.06
CA ARG A 504 -13.45 15.25 -4.46
C ARG A 504 -14.83 14.64 -4.74
N VAL A 505 -14.90 13.48 -5.39
CA VAL A 505 -16.16 12.74 -5.59
C VAL A 505 -16.83 12.36 -4.25
N TYR A 506 -16.03 11.90 -3.28
CA TYR A 506 -16.51 11.60 -1.93
C TYR A 506 -17.11 12.84 -1.25
N LEU A 507 -16.37 13.96 -1.27
CA LEU A 507 -16.84 15.22 -0.68
C LEU A 507 -18.08 15.77 -1.40
N GLU A 508 -18.14 15.67 -2.73
CA GLU A 508 -19.31 16.06 -3.53
C GLU A 508 -20.58 15.31 -3.12
N ARG A 509 -20.46 14.01 -2.82
CA ARG A 509 -21.59 13.22 -2.33
C ARG A 509 -22.02 13.67 -0.93
N ALA A 510 -21.09 13.78 0.00
CA ALA A 510 -21.37 14.24 1.35
C ALA A 510 -22.03 15.63 1.35
N VAL A 511 -21.60 16.54 0.47
CA VAL A 511 -22.23 17.86 0.33
C VAL A 511 -23.61 17.77 -0.31
N ARG A 512 -23.85 16.94 -1.33
CA ARG A 512 -25.18 16.79 -1.94
C ARG A 512 -26.22 16.19 -0.98
N GLU A 513 -25.79 15.29 -0.10
CA GLU A 513 -26.65 14.68 0.91
C GLU A 513 -26.99 15.65 2.05
N HIS A 514 -26.20 16.72 2.25
CA HIS A 514 -26.37 17.66 3.36
C HIS A 514 -26.66 19.12 2.98
N MET A 515 -26.44 19.55 1.72
CA MET A 515 -26.64 20.93 1.26
C MET A 515 -27.19 20.99 -0.17
N VAL A 516 -28.39 21.55 -0.31
CA VAL A 516 -29.08 21.77 -1.58
C VAL A 516 -28.51 23.03 -2.27
N ASP A 517 -27.96 22.83 -3.47
CA ASP A 517 -27.61 23.84 -4.48
C ASP A 517 -26.69 25.02 -4.06
N ARG A 518 -25.37 24.86 -4.32
CA ARG A 518 -24.45 25.92 -4.80
C ARG A 518 -23.02 25.39 -5.09
N LEU A 519 -22.59 25.43 -6.36
CA LEU A 519 -21.23 24.99 -6.78
C LEU A 519 -20.07 25.75 -6.12
N ALA A 520 -20.27 27.02 -5.76
CA ALA A 520 -19.26 27.83 -5.06
C ALA A 520 -19.03 27.35 -3.62
N ASP A 521 -20.05 26.78 -2.99
CA ASP A 521 -19.98 26.26 -1.63
C ASP A 521 -19.25 24.91 -1.60
N LEU A 522 -19.35 24.12 -2.67
CA LEU A 522 -18.59 22.89 -2.84
C LEU A 522 -17.07 23.12 -2.98
N GLU A 523 -16.63 24.10 -3.78
CA GLU A 523 -15.19 24.41 -3.91
C GLU A 523 -14.62 24.90 -2.58
N ARG A 524 -15.37 25.74 -1.85
CA ARG A 524 -14.98 26.20 -0.52
C ARG A 524 -14.95 25.06 0.50
N TYR A 525 -15.90 24.15 0.43
CA TYR A 525 -15.93 22.96 1.27
C TYR A 525 -14.73 22.06 1.00
N ASN A 526 -14.41 21.79 -0.28
CA ASN A 526 -13.23 21.03 -0.68
C ASN A 526 -11.92 21.70 -0.22
N ASP A 527 -11.80 23.02 -0.38
CA ASP A 527 -10.65 23.80 0.08
C ASP A 527 -10.45 23.67 1.60
N VAL A 528 -11.53 23.79 2.39
CA VAL A 528 -11.49 23.66 3.85
C VAL A 528 -11.19 22.24 4.29
N GLN A 529 -11.79 21.24 3.63
CA GLN A 529 -11.52 19.84 3.93
C GLN A 529 -10.07 19.47 3.66
N CYS A 530 -9.56 19.81 2.47
CA CYS A 530 -8.16 19.59 2.14
C CYS A 530 -7.22 20.36 3.07
N LEU A 531 -7.58 21.58 3.51
CA LEU A 531 -6.82 22.32 4.51
C LEU A 531 -6.70 21.53 5.82
N TRP A 532 -7.81 21.07 6.39
CA TRP A 532 -7.80 20.31 7.65
C TRP A 532 -6.88 19.09 7.56
N GLU A 533 -7.07 18.28 6.52
CA GLU A 533 -6.31 17.05 6.34
C GLU A 533 -4.83 17.29 6.09
N GLU A 534 -4.47 18.35 5.35
CA GLU A 534 -3.06 18.70 5.12
C GLU A 534 -2.40 19.27 6.36
N TYR A 535 -3.16 20.00 7.18
CA TYR A 535 -2.69 20.49 8.47
C TYR A 535 -2.42 19.32 9.42
N MET A 536 -3.38 18.40 9.55
CA MET A 536 -3.21 17.19 10.35
C MET A 536 -2.05 16.34 9.83
N ALA A 537 -1.97 16.14 8.51
CA ALA A 537 -0.91 15.33 7.92
C ALA A 537 0.49 15.95 8.09
N GLN A 538 0.62 17.27 8.00
CA GLN A 538 1.86 17.97 8.32
C GLN A 538 2.22 17.81 9.80
N THR A 539 1.28 18.00 10.73
CA THR A 539 1.53 17.82 12.16
C THR A 539 2.05 16.41 12.45
N ILE A 540 1.42 15.41 11.83
CA ILE A 540 1.81 14.01 12.00
C ILE A 540 3.21 13.75 11.46
N ALA A 541 3.51 14.25 10.26
CA ALA A 541 4.82 14.08 9.63
C ALA A 541 5.93 14.77 10.44
N ASP A 542 5.67 15.98 10.95
CA ASP A 542 6.61 16.74 11.76
C ASP A 542 6.89 16.02 13.09
N TYR A 543 5.84 15.54 13.76
CA TYR A 543 6.00 14.77 15.00
C TYR A 543 6.80 13.47 14.78
N LEU A 544 6.47 12.70 13.74
CA LEU A 544 7.18 11.47 13.38
C LEU A 544 8.64 11.70 12.96
N SER A 545 8.98 12.93 12.55
CA SER A 545 10.36 13.32 12.21
C SER A 545 11.11 13.93 13.40
N SER A 546 10.39 14.31 14.46
CA SER A 546 10.97 14.89 15.66
C SER A 546 11.78 13.88 16.46
N TRP A 547 12.66 14.37 17.34
CA TRP A 547 13.43 13.52 18.24
C TRP A 547 12.55 12.73 19.22
N GLU A 548 11.35 13.25 19.53
CA GLU A 548 10.37 12.62 20.44
C GLU A 548 9.59 11.50 19.75
N GLY A 549 9.23 11.69 18.48
CA GLY A 549 8.34 10.80 17.73
C GLY A 549 9.02 9.82 16.76
N LYS A 550 10.31 10.02 16.42
CA LYS A 550 11.01 9.23 15.38
C LYS A 550 11.04 7.72 15.60
N ASP A 551 10.97 7.27 16.86
CA ASP A 551 11.03 5.85 17.23
C ASP A 551 9.69 5.32 17.80
N LYS A 552 8.68 6.20 17.95
CA LYS A 552 7.36 5.84 18.49
C LYS A 552 6.41 5.32 17.42
N THR A 553 5.47 4.49 17.86
CA THR A 553 4.25 4.16 17.11
C THR A 553 3.21 5.24 17.38
N PHE A 554 2.62 5.79 16.32
CA PHE A 554 1.70 6.93 16.45
C PHE A 554 0.26 6.52 16.08
N LEU A 555 -0.65 6.61 17.05
CA LEU A 555 -2.07 6.35 16.83
C LEU A 555 -2.78 7.66 16.51
N ILE A 556 -3.58 7.69 15.45
CA ILE A 556 -4.28 8.88 14.97
C ILE A 556 -5.78 8.66 15.14
N PHE A 557 -6.40 9.50 15.96
CA PHE A 557 -7.84 9.51 16.23
C PHE A 557 -8.47 10.68 15.49
N ALA A 558 -9.27 10.35 14.49
CA ALA A 558 -9.92 11.32 13.61
C ALA A 558 -11.26 10.75 13.13
N GLY A 559 -12.13 11.62 12.63
CA GLY A 559 -13.40 11.25 12.05
C GLY A 559 -13.21 10.29 10.89
N ASN A 560 -14.13 9.33 10.79
CA ASN A 560 -14.16 8.33 9.73
C ASN A 560 -14.01 8.95 8.32
N GLY A 561 -14.60 10.13 8.09
CA GLY A 561 -14.50 10.84 6.80
C GLY A 561 -13.08 11.27 6.42
N HIS A 562 -12.19 11.50 7.39
CA HIS A 562 -10.79 11.88 7.15
C HIS A 562 -9.87 10.69 6.91
N ILE A 563 -10.36 9.46 7.12
CA ILE A 563 -9.58 8.22 7.05
C ILE A 563 -10.05 7.33 5.90
N ILE A 564 -11.36 7.33 5.61
CA ILE A 564 -11.98 6.42 4.65
C ILE A 564 -11.34 6.52 3.26
N TYR A 565 -11.15 5.37 2.62
CA TYR A 565 -10.52 5.21 1.30
C TYR A 565 -9.09 5.76 1.20
N ASP A 566 -8.43 5.98 2.34
CA ASP A 566 -7.11 6.60 2.47
C ASP A 566 -7.02 8.07 2.01
N PHE A 567 -8.05 8.68 1.43
CA PHE A 567 -7.94 9.98 0.72
C PHE A 567 -7.45 11.13 1.57
N GLY A 568 -7.92 11.21 2.81
CA GLY A 568 -7.66 12.33 3.70
C GLY A 568 -6.29 12.29 4.34
N ILE A 569 -6.26 12.11 5.67
CA ILE A 569 -5.03 12.12 6.45
C ILE A 569 -4.07 10.99 6.01
N PRO A 570 -4.48 9.73 5.83
CA PRO A 570 -3.54 8.62 5.59
C PRO A 570 -2.66 8.81 4.36
N LYS A 571 -3.25 9.09 3.19
CA LYS A 571 -2.52 9.36 1.96
C LYS A 571 -1.64 10.61 2.07
N ARG A 572 -2.10 11.64 2.77
CA ARG A 572 -1.33 12.88 2.97
C ARG A 572 -0.16 12.72 3.93
N VAL A 573 -0.24 11.88 4.95
CA VAL A 573 0.92 11.55 5.78
C VAL A 573 1.90 10.66 5.02
N PHE A 574 1.38 9.68 4.27
CA PHE A 574 2.21 8.78 3.50
C PHE A 574 3.04 9.52 2.44
N ARG A 575 2.46 10.53 1.76
CA ARG A 575 3.21 11.34 0.77
C ARG A 575 4.40 12.08 1.39
N ARG A 576 4.35 12.38 2.70
CA ARG A 576 5.39 13.14 3.43
C ARG A 576 6.43 12.24 4.07
N THR A 577 6.02 11.08 4.57
CA THR A 577 6.86 10.24 5.45
C THR A 577 7.27 8.92 4.81
N PHE A 578 6.49 8.40 3.85
CA PHE A 578 6.61 7.04 3.30
C PHE A 578 6.57 5.92 4.35
N LEU A 579 6.04 6.20 5.54
CA LEU A 579 5.95 5.22 6.62
C LEU A 579 4.74 4.29 6.46
N PRO A 580 4.86 2.99 6.80
CA PRO A 580 3.76 2.05 6.72
C PRO A 580 2.68 2.37 7.78
N TYR A 581 1.42 2.23 7.38
CA TYR A 581 0.27 2.47 8.23
C TYR A 581 -0.85 1.43 8.01
N TYR A 582 -1.78 1.39 8.97
CA TYR A 582 -3.07 0.71 8.85
C TYR A 582 -4.22 1.66 9.17
N THR A 583 -5.38 1.43 8.56
CA THR A 583 -6.64 2.12 8.86
C THR A 583 -7.65 1.17 9.50
N LEU A 584 -8.21 1.57 10.64
CA LEU A 584 -9.31 0.90 11.31
C LEU A 584 -10.51 1.83 11.31
N TYR A 585 -11.59 1.38 10.68
CA TYR A 585 -12.83 2.14 10.49
C TYR A 585 -13.95 1.50 11.32
N PRO A 586 -14.36 2.11 12.44
CA PRO A 586 -15.56 1.69 13.15
C PRO A 586 -16.80 2.02 12.30
N ALA A 587 -17.50 0.99 11.81
CA ALA A 587 -18.68 1.14 10.97
C ALA A 587 -19.96 0.88 11.76
N GLU A 588 -20.94 1.76 11.61
CA GLU A 588 -22.22 1.68 12.30
C GLU A 588 -23.18 0.75 11.55
N PHE A 589 -23.55 -0.36 12.19
CA PHE A 589 -24.43 -1.36 11.58
C PHE A 589 -25.80 -1.36 12.24
N HIS A 590 -26.82 -0.95 11.49
CA HIS A 590 -28.22 -1.12 11.90
C HIS A 590 -28.66 -2.55 11.61
N GLY A 591 -29.06 -3.32 12.64
CA GLY A 591 -29.46 -4.73 12.50
C GLY A 591 -30.65 -5.00 11.56
N SER A 592 -31.35 -3.95 11.09
CA SER A 592 -32.44 -4.04 10.12
C SER A 592 -32.01 -3.77 8.67
N LYS A 593 -30.83 -3.20 8.42
CA LYS A 593 -30.35 -2.89 7.07
C LYS A 593 -29.44 -4.01 6.57
N PRO A 594 -29.69 -4.55 5.36
CA PRO A 594 -28.74 -5.41 4.68
C PRO A 594 -27.37 -4.74 4.64
N THR A 595 -26.32 -5.52 4.85
CA THR A 595 -24.93 -5.07 4.77
C THR A 595 -24.58 -4.36 3.45
N THR A 596 -25.32 -4.67 2.39
CA THR A 596 -25.21 -4.06 1.05
C THR A 596 -25.80 -2.66 0.95
N GLU A 597 -26.60 -2.22 1.92
CA GLU A 597 -27.21 -0.89 2.00
C GLU A 597 -26.42 0.07 2.90
N GLN A 598 -25.20 -0.31 3.26
CA GLN A 598 -24.31 0.53 4.04
C GLN A 598 -23.39 1.31 3.11
N ASP A 599 -23.33 2.62 3.33
CA ASP A 599 -22.54 3.59 2.53
C ASP A 599 -21.02 3.44 2.70
N LEU A 600 -20.57 2.28 3.16
CA LEU A 600 -19.18 1.89 3.30
C LEU A 600 -18.54 1.60 1.94
N PHE A 601 -19.31 1.17 0.93
CA PHE A 601 -18.83 0.89 -0.42
C PHE A 601 -19.54 1.75 -1.46
N LEU A 602 -19.03 2.97 -1.65
CA LEU A 602 -19.56 3.91 -2.63
C LEU A 602 -19.24 3.41 -4.05
N GLN A 603 -20.28 3.32 -4.89
CA GLN A 603 -20.15 2.75 -6.24
C GLN A 603 -19.15 3.55 -7.11
N GLU A 604 -19.09 4.86 -6.90
CA GLU A 604 -18.25 5.80 -7.64
C GLU A 604 -16.77 5.74 -7.25
N ILE A 605 -16.43 5.16 -6.09
CA ILE A 605 -15.08 5.19 -5.52
C ILE A 605 -14.44 3.81 -5.64
N PRO A 606 -13.35 3.61 -6.40
CA PRO A 606 -12.75 2.29 -6.67
C PRO A 606 -11.81 1.76 -5.58
N LEU A 607 -11.81 2.36 -4.39
CA LEU A 607 -10.93 2.01 -3.27
C LEU A 607 -11.68 1.22 -2.19
N GLU A 608 -10.92 0.50 -1.37
CA GLU A 608 -11.47 -0.14 -0.16
C GLU A 608 -11.63 0.93 0.93
N PRO A 609 -12.69 0.88 1.75
CA PRO A 609 -12.99 1.90 2.76
C PRO A 609 -11.92 2.01 3.85
N ALA A 610 -11.31 0.89 4.25
CA ALA A 610 -10.25 0.81 5.25
C ALA A 610 -9.57 -0.58 5.19
N ASP A 611 -8.48 -0.78 5.94
CA ASP A 611 -7.87 -2.12 6.10
C ASP A 611 -8.70 -3.02 7.01
N PHE A 612 -9.23 -2.45 8.10
CA PHE A 612 -10.11 -3.13 9.04
C PHE A 612 -11.39 -2.34 9.24
N VAL A 613 -12.51 -3.03 9.21
CA VAL A 613 -13.81 -2.49 9.62
C VAL A 613 -14.21 -3.16 10.92
N TRP A 614 -14.47 -2.35 11.94
CA TRP A 614 -15.00 -2.84 13.20
C TRP A 614 -16.48 -2.51 13.27
N VAL A 615 -17.31 -3.54 13.31
CA VAL A 615 -18.76 -3.39 13.36
C VAL A 615 -19.16 -2.91 14.76
N ILE A 616 -19.65 -1.68 14.83
CA ILE A 616 -20.11 -1.06 16.08
C ILE A 616 -21.63 -0.86 16.03
N PRO A 617 -22.30 -0.84 17.20
CA PRO A 617 -23.70 -0.49 17.24
C PRO A 617 -23.88 0.95 16.72
N PRO A 618 -25.04 1.26 16.10
CA PRO A 618 -25.36 2.63 15.79
C PRO A 618 -25.36 3.45 17.08
N PRO A 619 -25.16 4.78 16.99
CA PRO A 619 -25.27 5.61 18.17
C PRO A 619 -26.63 5.30 18.78
N VAL A 620 -26.62 4.89 20.05
CA VAL A 620 -27.85 4.90 20.84
C VAL A 620 -28.35 6.32 20.66
N MET A 621 -29.51 6.49 20.02
CA MET A 621 -30.12 7.82 19.90
C MET A 621 -30.03 8.36 21.30
N GLN A 622 -29.17 9.37 21.50
CA GLN A 622 -29.17 10.10 22.74
C GLN A 622 -30.64 10.46 22.92
N GLU A 623 -31.20 10.14 24.08
CA GLU A 623 -32.47 10.72 24.49
C GLU A 623 -32.41 12.17 24.04
N LYS A 624 -33.32 12.54 23.12
CA LYS A 624 -33.14 13.73 22.29
C LYS A 624 -32.81 14.87 23.24
N ARG A 625 -31.66 15.51 23.01
CA ARG A 625 -31.14 16.48 23.97
C ARG A 625 -32.22 17.52 24.20
N ILE A 626 -32.51 17.78 25.47
CA ILE A 626 -33.47 18.83 25.79
C ILE A 626 -32.76 20.17 25.60
N HIS A 627 -33.30 20.98 24.70
CA HIS A 627 -32.84 22.33 24.42
C HIS A 627 -34.01 23.31 24.40
N LEU A 628 -33.72 24.56 24.75
CA LEU A 628 -34.69 25.65 24.69
C LEU A 628 -34.90 26.17 23.26
N GLY A 629 -33.97 25.93 22.34
CA GLY A 629 -33.99 26.49 20.97
C GLY A 629 -33.56 27.95 20.90
N VAL A 630 -32.52 28.31 21.66
CA VAL A 630 -31.94 29.66 21.68
C VAL A 630 -30.45 29.59 21.38
N GLN A 631 -29.97 30.53 20.58
CA GLN A 631 -28.54 30.78 20.41
C GLN A 631 -28.12 31.88 21.38
N ILE A 632 -27.21 31.56 22.30
CA ILE A 632 -26.78 32.47 23.36
C ILE A 632 -25.37 32.95 23.08
N GLN A 633 -25.15 34.26 23.20
CA GLN A 633 -23.83 34.87 23.21
C GLN A 633 -23.51 35.39 24.61
N ARG A 634 -22.32 35.03 25.10
CA ARG A 634 -21.78 35.62 26.32
C ARG A 634 -21.16 36.98 25.99
N THR A 635 -21.63 38.04 26.64
CA THR A 635 -21.07 39.38 26.52
C THR A 635 -19.82 39.56 27.40
N SER A 636 -19.07 40.64 27.18
CA SER A 636 -17.85 40.97 27.94
C SER A 636 -18.10 41.17 29.45
N ASP A 637 -19.34 41.44 29.86
CA ASP A 637 -19.80 41.52 31.25
C ASP A 637 -20.41 40.21 31.78
N ASN A 638 -20.12 39.07 31.13
CA ASN A 638 -20.59 37.72 31.50
C ASN A 638 -22.11 37.49 31.44
N LYS A 639 -22.87 38.32 30.74
CA LYS A 639 -24.31 38.10 30.56
C LYS A 639 -24.58 37.15 29.41
N LEU A 640 -25.62 36.33 29.56
CA LEU A 640 -26.04 35.33 28.58
C LEU A 640 -27.17 35.90 27.72
N VAL A 641 -26.81 36.56 26.61
CA VAL A 641 -27.76 37.25 25.74
C VAL A 641 -28.24 36.33 24.62
N ILE A 642 -29.55 36.24 24.41
CA ILE A 642 -30.16 35.52 23.29
C ILE A 642 -29.92 36.31 21.99
N GLN A 643 -29.20 35.72 21.05
CA GLN A 643 -28.93 36.27 19.73
C GLN A 643 -29.92 35.80 18.68
N GLU A 644 -30.39 34.57 18.81
CA GLU A 644 -31.29 33.95 17.84
C GLU A 644 -32.22 32.98 18.57
N ILE A 645 -33.43 32.84 18.04
CA ILE A 645 -34.45 31.93 18.55
C ILE A 645 -34.87 31.06 17.38
N THR A 646 -34.82 29.74 17.57
CA THR A 646 -35.26 28.79 16.57
C THR A 646 -36.78 28.82 16.49
N PRO A 647 -37.39 28.91 15.29
CA PRO A 647 -38.83 28.80 15.12
C PRO A 647 -39.38 27.49 15.70
N GLU A 648 -40.61 27.55 16.21
CA GLU A 648 -41.36 26.47 16.85
C GLU A 648 -40.70 25.85 18.09
N SER A 649 -39.68 26.50 18.64
CA SER A 649 -38.95 26.02 19.82
C SER A 649 -39.68 26.24 21.15
N PRO A 650 -39.27 25.53 22.22
CA PRO A 650 -39.74 25.81 23.58
C PRO A 650 -39.58 27.28 23.99
N ALA A 651 -38.46 27.92 23.63
CA ALA A 651 -38.21 29.33 23.92
C ALA A 651 -39.14 30.28 23.16
N GLU A 652 -39.40 30.02 21.87
CA GLU A 652 -40.33 30.84 21.09
C GLU A 652 -41.75 30.73 21.66
N LYS A 653 -42.23 29.52 21.97
CA LYS A 653 -43.55 29.31 22.57
C LYS A 653 -43.66 29.91 23.98
N ALA A 654 -42.55 29.96 24.72
CA ALA A 654 -42.47 30.66 26.00
C ALA A 654 -42.31 32.20 25.87
N GLY A 655 -42.26 32.73 24.65
CA GLY A 655 -42.26 34.16 24.35
C GLY A 655 -40.91 34.84 24.54
N PHE A 656 -39.80 34.11 24.40
CA PHE A 656 -38.46 34.69 24.44
C PHE A 656 -38.26 35.59 23.21
N MET A 657 -37.38 36.58 23.35
CA MET A 657 -37.05 37.53 22.29
C MET A 657 -35.54 37.68 22.14
N MET A 658 -35.11 38.02 20.93
CA MET A 658 -33.73 38.44 20.68
C MET A 658 -33.37 39.63 21.58
N GLY A 659 -32.21 39.54 22.23
CA GLY A 659 -31.73 40.54 23.19
C GLY A 659 -32.09 40.25 24.65
N ASP A 660 -32.89 39.22 24.95
CA ASP A 660 -33.15 38.79 26.32
C ASP A 660 -31.88 38.24 26.98
N ILE A 661 -31.68 38.52 28.26
CA ILE A 661 -30.56 37.98 29.05
C ILE A 661 -31.08 36.89 29.99
N ILE A 662 -30.55 35.68 29.91
CA ILE A 662 -30.91 34.59 30.83
C ILE A 662 -30.18 34.78 32.18
N LEU A 663 -30.94 34.78 33.28
CA LEU A 663 -30.43 34.99 34.64
C LEU A 663 -30.42 33.69 35.46
N SER A 664 -31.52 32.94 35.45
CA SER A 664 -31.67 31.70 36.20
C SER A 664 -32.68 30.74 35.58
N ILE A 665 -32.56 29.45 35.91
CA ILE A 665 -33.51 28.40 35.56
C ILE A 665 -33.90 27.62 36.81
N ASP A 666 -35.21 27.49 37.08
CA ASP A 666 -35.77 26.92 38.31
C ASP A 666 -35.09 27.43 39.60
N GLY A 667 -34.82 28.73 39.64
CA GLY A 667 -34.16 29.40 40.77
C GLY A 667 -32.65 29.19 40.89
N LYS A 668 -32.02 28.40 40.01
CA LYS A 668 -30.56 28.28 39.93
C LYS A 668 -29.99 29.37 39.03
N ILE A 669 -29.08 30.19 39.56
CA ILE A 669 -28.36 31.20 38.78
C ILE A 669 -27.52 30.50 37.73
N VAL A 670 -27.64 30.94 36.49
CA VAL A 670 -26.91 30.40 35.35
C VAL A 670 -25.84 31.41 34.95
N LYS A 671 -24.56 31.05 35.13
CA LYS A 671 -23.41 31.91 34.85
C LYS A 671 -22.73 31.58 33.53
N SER A 672 -23.02 30.41 32.96
CA SER A 672 -22.46 29.96 31.70
C SER A 672 -23.50 29.19 30.88
N VAL A 673 -23.26 29.10 29.57
CA VAL A 673 -24.08 28.27 28.68
C VAL A 673 -24.00 26.80 29.11
N MET A 674 -22.85 26.32 29.59
CA MET A 674 -22.68 24.96 30.10
C MET A 674 -23.58 24.65 31.30
N GLU A 675 -23.70 25.57 32.26
CA GLU A 675 -24.58 25.36 33.43
C GLU A 675 -26.04 25.23 33.00
N LEU A 676 -26.47 26.02 32.00
CA LEU A 676 -27.81 25.93 31.43
C LEU A 676 -28.03 24.59 30.72
N VAL A 677 -27.10 24.18 29.86
CA VAL A 677 -27.17 22.92 29.12
C VAL A 677 -27.17 21.74 30.09
N HIS A 678 -26.24 21.70 31.04
CA HIS A 678 -26.16 20.62 32.03
C HIS A 678 -27.44 20.51 32.86
N TYR A 679 -28.04 21.64 33.23
CA TYR A 679 -29.33 21.64 33.92
C TYR A 679 -30.44 21.04 33.03
N LEU A 680 -30.54 21.46 31.77
CA LEU A 680 -31.56 20.97 30.84
C LEU A 680 -31.39 19.47 30.54
N GLN A 681 -30.17 18.94 30.53
CA GLN A 681 -29.92 17.50 30.38
C GLN A 681 -30.43 16.66 31.58
N THR A 682 -30.80 17.27 32.71
CA THR A 682 -31.42 16.56 33.84
C THR A 682 -32.95 16.43 33.75
N LYS A 683 -33.57 17.00 32.71
CA LYS A 683 -35.02 17.06 32.53
C LYS A 683 -35.55 15.99 31.57
N GLN A 684 -36.86 15.91 31.42
CA GLN A 684 -37.55 15.07 30.43
C GLN A 684 -38.49 15.91 29.54
N PHE A 685 -38.80 15.43 28.33
CA PHE A 685 -39.83 16.08 27.51
C PHE A 685 -41.19 16.02 28.22
N GLY A 686 -41.91 17.15 28.20
CA GLY A 686 -43.11 17.39 28.99
C GLY A 686 -42.82 18.10 30.31
N ASP A 687 -41.57 18.16 30.78
CA ASP A 687 -41.21 18.94 31.95
C ASP A 687 -41.37 20.43 31.67
N THR A 688 -41.81 21.16 32.68
CA THR A 688 -41.88 22.62 32.66
C THR A 688 -40.79 23.21 33.56
N CYS A 689 -40.07 24.20 33.05
CA CYS A 689 -39.03 24.93 33.78
C CYS A 689 -39.40 26.42 33.85
N THR A 690 -39.08 27.08 34.95
CA THR A 690 -39.21 28.54 35.09
C THR A 690 -37.87 29.19 34.76
N VAL A 691 -37.81 29.96 33.68
CA VAL A 691 -36.61 30.68 33.26
C VAL A 691 -36.80 32.17 33.56
N ASP A 692 -35.89 32.73 34.35
CA ASP A 692 -35.85 34.17 34.58
C ASP A 692 -34.95 34.83 33.54
N ILE A 693 -35.52 35.80 32.82
CA ILE A 693 -34.82 36.61 31.84
C ILE A 693 -34.84 38.09 32.23
N GLU A 694 -33.92 38.87 31.68
CA GLU A 694 -33.94 40.33 31.71
C GLU A 694 -34.24 40.85 30.31
N ARG A 695 -35.31 41.64 30.17
CA ARG A 695 -35.71 42.32 28.93
C ARG A 695 -35.87 43.81 29.21
N GLY A 696 -35.05 44.64 28.55
CA GLY A 696 -35.09 46.10 28.73
C GLY A 696 -34.88 46.55 30.19
N GLY A 697 -34.03 45.85 30.95
CA GLY A 697 -33.72 46.15 32.36
C GLY A 697 -34.75 45.68 33.38
N LYS A 698 -35.80 44.95 32.96
CA LYS A 698 -36.79 44.35 33.86
C LYS A 698 -36.64 42.83 33.88
N ARG A 699 -36.74 42.24 35.06
CA ARG A 699 -36.79 40.78 35.24
C ARG A 699 -38.18 40.26 34.89
N ILE A 700 -38.23 39.24 34.05
CA ILE A 700 -39.43 38.55 33.61
C ILE A 700 -39.22 37.05 33.85
N SER A 701 -40.18 36.39 34.48
CA SER A 701 -40.18 34.94 34.66
C SER A 701 -41.06 34.32 33.57
N CYS A 702 -40.48 33.44 32.77
CA CYS A 702 -41.16 32.73 31.71
C CYS A 702 -41.26 31.25 32.06
N GLU A 703 -42.45 30.70 31.92
CA GLU A 703 -42.68 29.27 32.07
C GLU A 703 -42.45 28.59 30.72
N VAL A 704 -41.51 27.64 30.68
CA VAL A 704 -41.09 26.96 29.46
C VAL A 704 -41.41 25.48 29.57
N THR A 705 -42.36 25.00 28.78
CA THR A 705 -42.59 23.56 28.63
C THR A 705 -41.62 23.02 27.59
N LEU A 706 -40.83 22.02 27.99
CA LEU A 706 -39.83 21.39 27.16
C LEU A 706 -40.51 20.34 26.29
N PHE A 707 -40.43 20.48 24.97
CA PHE A 707 -40.96 19.51 24.04
C PHE A 707 -39.98 19.25 22.91
N GLU A 708 -40.19 18.09 22.30
CA GLU A 708 -39.55 17.62 21.09
C GLU A 708 -39.79 18.61 19.95
N MET A 709 -38.72 19.21 19.41
CA MET A 709 -38.79 20.01 18.19
C MET A 709 -38.76 19.06 16.98
N GLU A 710 -39.69 19.21 16.03
CA GLU A 710 -39.64 18.49 14.77
C GLU A 710 -38.41 18.96 13.96
N GLN A 711 -37.52 18.03 13.61
CA GLN A 711 -36.41 18.32 12.69
C GLN A 711 -36.96 18.23 11.25
N GLU A 712 -36.82 19.31 10.47
CA GLU A 712 -36.92 19.24 9.00
C GLU A 712 -35.78 18.42 8.40
#